data_AF-A0A5C2SU24-F1
#
_entry.id   AF-A0A5C2SU24-F1
#
_cell.length_a   1.000
_cell.length_b   1.000
_cell.length_c   1.000
_cell.angle_alpha   90.00
_cell.angle_beta   90.00
_cell.angle_gamma   90.00
#
_symmetry.space_group_name_H-M   'P 1'
#
loop_
_entity.id
_entity.type
_entity.pdbx_description
1 polymer ?
#
loop_
_entity_poly.entity_id
_entity_poly.type
_entity_poly.pdbx_seq_one_letter_code
_entity_poly.pdbx_strand_id
1 'polypeptide(L)'
;MSARLALHGCTYAGCLGPVTRWPPSMSLAWYRGCLAIVGPRVDEIAQTAIARMQQHNQYAEHTARLPGASSCSFHITVLTKDELRHPTVKDALPPLKDIDIRHLHDVGVGGSVKLGVFYVVVIWAAGQSLRKRVGMKPKNFHITLSERDEHVLDKGVDSILPELASPSLTLNDPDVLDHLAFTFHIDGKYDRARTTAYDLCKAAPTLERGFLRLGDAALKEGQYKLPSLAYACAYERCVDSKASEYCLTRLEECAQYTEWGATFTDLERSQLHHEAPSELLQPWSAGLREELRARELRYTPSLCLQARESVSIPYPIRAGANCEFYRLPRFFRWLVPFHIALMSTPRDAADIAALASPHLGIRHVLTLTEETPLDPQWFVRRDIRNTFLPIPNYRPPTVEQMDLILRLLDDDQNTPMLIHCGGGKGRAGTVAACFLVAYGFAKPDSSRTEPTMSAKEAIAALRAIRPGSIETEQQEEFVAKYCSAIWKRHAVVPDLVAEPPPCPPEIEGFMPQDADLFMLVGLAGSGKSTFSRMLMVRDPRGWAYVSQDESGSRSACETAIGNVHPRGRVLLDRCNVSREDRKGWLDLASHWATSPVCVWFDYDRELCMSRAQNRAGHPTLPPGNRVRNTMDQMQNMFVKPSLKEGFKAIVTIRSLAAADELVARLSPAVTLFKFPRTAHLLDLGSATSDDIVSDIPSLSDDSHVVITEKVDGANMGFSLSADRTQILVQNRSHYINPASHEQFRRLGTWVERHREDLMRVLDRDPLFAQRYVLFGEWMVATHSIGYSRLPDWFLAFDLYDRSLERWADRRMLEALLEGTGIQLVPVLHQGRMWTEEELRRTVMQPSRFYEGPMEGVYVKVEKPGMVVSRGKVVRADFIAGNEHWSKGPLLLNALQLFCMGNPLLDMQVTNGEELLKKYELKSNDAILVEEKHKPIYDELLKNYKVTYVAGGASQNAARGAAYVLPPHTVVFAGCVGDDELAEQLKEANKREGLDQVYLVKKGEKTGACAVVITGHDRSLVTNLAAAEKFEKSHLSSPEVAPLVDAAKIYYVEGYFLTHGIESALELAKKASEAGKIFVLNLSAPFIPQFFAVQLQQIMPYCDIIIGNEAEAEAWGTANGLSDPKDLTAVARAIAGQPKSNASRPRTVILTHGPKSTTVVSATDPENPKVFPVTPLADAEIVDTNGAGDAFAGGLLGGLVLGKSIDEAIEAGHKMGAMCVQQVGPQYKWPKVQIY
;
A
#
# COMPACT_ATOMS: atom_id res chain seq x y z
N MET A 1 -32.24 -29.31 -13.44
CA MET A 1 -33.66 -29.19 -13.02
C MET A 1 -33.97 -27.72 -12.75
N SER A 2 -34.79 -27.11 -13.62
CA SER A 2 -35.50 -25.81 -13.50
C SER A 2 -34.77 -24.62 -12.83
N ALA A 3 -33.86 -23.95 -13.54
CA ALA A 3 -33.35 -22.63 -13.14
C ALA A 3 -34.35 -21.51 -13.51
N ARG A 4 -34.93 -20.85 -12.49
CA ARG A 4 -35.72 -19.62 -12.67
C ARG A 4 -34.75 -18.46 -12.98
N LEU A 5 -34.93 -17.84 -14.14
CA LEU A 5 -34.32 -16.57 -14.53
C LEU A 5 -34.74 -15.47 -13.56
N ALA A 6 -33.88 -15.15 -12.59
CA ALA A 6 -34.04 -13.98 -11.73
C ALA A 6 -33.24 -12.82 -12.31
N LEU A 7 -33.90 -11.99 -13.13
CA LEU A 7 -33.44 -10.66 -13.50
C LEU A 7 -33.35 -9.80 -12.24
N HIS A 8 -32.18 -9.82 -11.58
CA HIS A 8 -31.90 -8.96 -10.44
C HIS A 8 -31.73 -7.53 -10.94
N GLY A 9 -32.82 -6.75 -10.85
CA GLY A 9 -32.69 -5.31 -10.76
C GLY A 9 -31.97 -5.01 -9.45
N CYS A 10 -30.71 -4.60 -9.53
CA CYS A 10 -30.07 -3.85 -8.46
C CYS A 10 -30.88 -2.57 -8.27
N THR A 11 -31.93 -2.63 -7.46
CA THR A 11 -32.37 -1.46 -6.71
C THR A 11 -31.28 -1.23 -5.69
N TYR A 12 -30.44 -0.22 -5.94
CA TYR A 12 -29.60 0.39 -4.92
C TYR A 12 -30.52 0.81 -3.76
N ALA A 13 -30.64 -0.07 -2.79
CA ALA A 13 -31.31 0.16 -1.51
C ALA A 13 -30.25 -0.14 -0.44
N GLY A 14 -29.25 0.74 -0.36
CA GLY A 14 -28.16 0.65 0.59
C GLY A 14 -27.23 1.84 0.34
N CYS A 15 -27.01 2.65 1.37
CA CYS A 15 -26.23 3.90 1.38
C CYS A 15 -26.93 5.15 0.82
N LEU A 16 -28.07 5.52 1.43
CA LEU A 16 -28.37 6.92 1.73
C LEU A 16 -28.82 7.02 3.19
N GLY A 17 -27.97 7.62 4.03
CA GLY A 17 -28.36 8.14 5.34
C GLY A 17 -29.42 9.24 5.19
N PRO A 18 -30.13 9.60 6.27
CA PRO A 18 -31.45 10.21 6.18
C PRO A 18 -31.38 11.62 5.58
N VAL A 19 -31.79 11.76 4.33
CA VAL A 19 -32.27 13.06 3.84
C VAL A 19 -33.53 13.35 4.65
N THR A 20 -33.47 14.46 5.37
CA THR A 20 -34.55 15.22 5.99
C THR A 20 -35.96 14.75 5.59
N ARG A 21 -36.79 14.43 6.59
CA ARG A 21 -38.25 14.34 6.42
C ARG A 21 -38.78 15.72 6.03
N TRP A 22 -38.74 16.03 4.75
CA TRP A 22 -39.74 16.90 4.15
C TRP A 22 -41.08 16.15 4.22
N PRO A 23 -42.23 16.83 4.42
CA PRO A 23 -43.51 16.18 4.21
C PRO A 23 -43.52 15.55 2.80
N PRO A 24 -44.20 14.42 2.56
CA PRO A 24 -44.17 13.78 1.25
C PRO A 24 -44.82 14.72 0.22
N SER A 25 -44.01 15.50 -0.49
CA SER A 25 -44.47 16.41 -1.55
C SER A 25 -44.85 15.66 -2.83
N MET A 26 -44.53 14.35 -2.89
CA MET A 26 -44.95 13.38 -3.89
C MET A 26 -45.31 12.07 -3.21
N SER A 27 -46.31 11.37 -3.75
CA SER A 27 -46.74 10.06 -3.32
C SER A 27 -47.09 9.19 -4.52
N LEU A 28 -46.72 7.91 -4.47
CA LEU A 28 -47.20 6.91 -5.42
C LEU A 28 -48.56 6.40 -4.93
N ALA A 29 -49.63 6.73 -5.65
CA ALA A 29 -51.00 6.48 -5.21
C ALA A 29 -51.91 6.03 -6.35
N TRP A 30 -53.06 5.47 -5.96
CA TRP A 30 -54.16 5.21 -6.88
C TRP A 30 -54.84 6.53 -7.22
N TYR A 31 -54.77 6.94 -8.49
CA TYR A 31 -55.31 8.22 -8.95
C TYR A 31 -56.15 8.00 -10.20
N ARG A 32 -57.42 8.42 -10.17
CA ARG A 32 -58.36 8.29 -11.30
C ARG A 32 -58.40 6.89 -11.95
N GLY A 33 -58.10 5.82 -11.21
CA GLY A 33 -58.08 4.43 -11.69
C GLY A 33 -56.77 3.97 -12.33
N CYS A 34 -55.73 4.81 -12.37
CA CYS A 34 -54.35 4.40 -12.69
C CYS A 34 -53.48 4.38 -11.42
N LEU A 35 -52.29 3.78 -11.51
CA LEU A 35 -51.23 3.96 -10.52
C LEU A 35 -50.37 5.13 -10.98
N ALA A 36 -50.28 6.19 -10.18
CA ALA A 36 -49.61 7.43 -10.58
C ALA A 36 -48.81 8.06 -9.43
N ILE A 37 -47.80 8.84 -9.79
CA ILE A 37 -47.16 9.77 -8.85
C ILE A 37 -47.97 11.06 -8.86
N VAL A 38 -48.39 11.49 -7.68
CA VAL A 38 -49.19 12.69 -7.43
C VAL A 38 -48.62 13.47 -6.26
N GLY A 39 -48.86 14.78 -6.23
CA GLY A 39 -48.52 15.64 -5.10
C GLY A 39 -47.96 16.99 -5.51
N PRO A 40 -47.81 17.94 -4.57
CA PRO A 40 -47.40 19.32 -4.84
C PRO A 40 -46.15 19.47 -5.70
N ARG A 41 -45.17 18.56 -5.60
CA ARG A 41 -43.94 18.66 -6.39
C ARG A 41 -44.13 18.27 -7.86
N VAL A 42 -45.10 17.42 -8.19
CA VAL A 42 -45.47 17.16 -9.61
C VAL A 42 -46.09 18.42 -10.22
N ASP A 43 -46.93 19.10 -9.45
CA ASP A 43 -47.56 20.36 -9.87
C ASP A 43 -46.52 21.46 -10.06
N GLU A 44 -45.55 21.56 -9.15
CA GLU A 44 -44.43 22.51 -9.24
C GLU A 44 -43.58 22.31 -10.51
N ILE A 45 -43.23 21.05 -10.84
CA ILE A 45 -42.50 20.72 -12.07
C ILE A 45 -43.31 21.16 -13.30
N ALA A 46 -44.60 20.85 -13.34
CA ALA A 46 -45.48 21.23 -14.45
C ALA A 46 -45.59 22.75 -14.60
N GLN A 47 -45.80 23.48 -13.50
CA GLN A 47 -45.92 24.94 -13.51
C GLN A 47 -44.61 25.62 -13.90
N THR A 48 -43.47 25.10 -13.45
CA THR A 48 -42.14 25.60 -13.86
C THR A 48 -41.92 25.44 -15.36
N ALA A 49 -42.32 24.29 -15.92
CA ALA A 49 -42.27 24.05 -17.36
C ALA A 49 -43.20 25.01 -18.14
N ILE A 50 -44.42 25.24 -17.66
CA ILE A 50 -45.36 26.20 -18.26
C ILE A 50 -44.77 27.62 -18.24
N ALA A 51 -44.19 28.03 -17.11
CA ALA A 51 -43.56 29.35 -16.98
C ALA A 51 -42.39 29.52 -17.95
N ARG A 52 -41.55 28.48 -18.14
CA ARG A 52 -40.49 28.48 -19.16
C ARG A 52 -41.07 28.63 -20.57
N MET A 53 -42.12 27.89 -20.91
CA MET A 53 -42.78 28.03 -22.22
C MET A 53 -43.30 29.46 -22.46
N GLN A 54 -43.87 30.10 -21.44
CA GLN A 54 -44.42 31.46 -21.53
C GLN A 54 -43.34 32.53 -21.80
N GLN A 55 -42.08 32.26 -21.46
CA GLN A 55 -40.96 33.17 -21.74
C GLN A 55 -40.56 33.20 -23.22
N HIS A 56 -41.02 32.25 -24.02
CA HIS A 56 -40.70 32.15 -25.44
C HIS A 56 -41.93 32.45 -26.31
N ASN A 57 -41.88 33.57 -27.05
CA ASN A 57 -42.98 34.07 -27.89
C ASN A 57 -43.55 33.02 -28.87
N GLN A 58 -42.74 32.08 -29.35
CA GLN A 58 -43.16 31.03 -30.27
C GLN A 58 -44.23 30.08 -29.69
N TYR A 59 -44.39 30.04 -28.37
CA TYR A 59 -45.37 29.18 -27.69
C TYR A 59 -46.57 29.96 -27.12
N ALA A 60 -46.61 31.29 -27.31
CA ALA A 60 -47.57 32.18 -26.65
C ALA A 60 -49.05 31.77 -26.88
N GLU A 61 -49.43 31.48 -28.14
CA GLU A 61 -50.79 31.06 -28.50
C GLU A 61 -51.21 29.73 -27.84
N HIS A 62 -50.25 28.85 -27.57
CA HIS A 62 -50.49 27.56 -26.93
C HIS A 62 -50.53 27.69 -25.40
N THR A 63 -49.66 28.52 -24.82
CA THR A 63 -49.61 28.73 -23.37
C THR A 63 -50.87 29.39 -22.80
N ALA A 64 -51.61 30.15 -23.60
CA ALA A 64 -52.88 30.76 -23.21
C ALA A 64 -53.99 29.73 -22.92
N ARG A 65 -53.85 28.49 -23.40
CA ARG A 65 -54.81 27.39 -23.21
C ARG A 65 -54.34 26.36 -22.18
N LEU A 66 -53.19 26.60 -21.53
CA LEU A 66 -52.68 25.69 -20.50
C LEU A 66 -53.38 25.97 -19.15
N PRO A 67 -53.54 24.95 -18.29
CA PRO A 67 -54.18 25.13 -16.99
C PRO A 67 -53.45 26.17 -16.12
N GLY A 68 -54.19 27.11 -15.53
CA GLY A 68 -53.66 28.09 -14.59
C GLY A 68 -53.26 27.49 -13.24
N ALA A 69 -52.45 28.23 -12.46
CA ALA A 69 -51.83 27.78 -11.21
C ALA A 69 -52.77 27.24 -10.11
N SER A 70 -54.09 27.44 -10.24
CA SER A 70 -55.09 27.13 -9.21
C SER A 70 -56.18 26.12 -9.63
N SER A 71 -56.13 25.53 -10.84
CA SER A 71 -57.27 24.74 -11.37
C SER A 71 -57.01 23.27 -11.75
N CYS A 72 -55.77 22.75 -11.75
CA CYS A 72 -55.49 21.36 -12.14
C CYS A 72 -54.44 20.68 -11.26
N SER A 73 -54.69 19.42 -10.87
CA SER A 73 -53.68 18.51 -10.30
C SER A 73 -53.05 17.68 -11.41
N PHE A 74 -51.73 17.80 -11.55
CA PHE A 74 -50.90 17.04 -12.47
C PHE A 74 -50.51 15.69 -11.85
N HIS A 75 -50.16 14.73 -12.71
CA HIS A 75 -49.75 13.41 -12.27
C HIS A 75 -48.83 12.75 -13.30
N ILE A 76 -48.02 11.79 -12.86
CA ILE A 76 -47.20 10.94 -13.73
C ILE A 76 -47.80 9.54 -13.73
N THR A 77 -48.35 9.11 -14.86
CA THR A 77 -48.97 7.78 -14.96
C THR A 77 -47.91 6.68 -15.04
N VAL A 78 -47.83 5.86 -14.00
CA VAL A 78 -46.90 4.73 -13.89
C VAL A 78 -47.48 3.47 -14.52
N LEU A 79 -48.74 3.12 -14.17
CA LEU A 79 -49.51 2.03 -14.79
C LEU A 79 -50.91 2.53 -15.17
N THR A 80 -51.31 2.31 -16.40
CA THR A 80 -52.62 2.71 -16.93
C THR A 80 -53.75 1.82 -16.41
N LYS A 81 -55.00 2.27 -16.57
CA LYS A 81 -56.21 1.47 -16.25
C LYS A 81 -56.21 0.11 -16.92
N ASP A 82 -55.78 0.05 -18.18
CA ASP A 82 -55.79 -1.19 -18.95
C ASP A 82 -54.67 -2.13 -18.55
N GLU A 83 -53.47 -1.61 -18.27
CA GLU A 83 -52.35 -2.41 -17.72
C GLU A 83 -52.72 -3.04 -16.37
N LEU A 84 -53.46 -2.32 -15.52
CA LEU A 84 -53.90 -2.80 -14.21
C LEU A 84 -55.00 -3.88 -14.26
N ARG A 85 -55.66 -4.06 -15.40
CA ARG A 85 -56.61 -5.16 -15.63
C ARG A 85 -55.90 -6.47 -15.93
N HIS A 86 -54.60 -6.43 -16.24
CA HIS A 86 -53.82 -7.62 -16.49
C HIS A 86 -53.63 -8.40 -15.18
N PRO A 87 -54.03 -9.69 -15.11
CA PRO A 87 -54.13 -10.43 -13.86
C PRO A 87 -52.80 -10.53 -13.10
N THR A 88 -51.67 -10.58 -13.82
CA THR A 88 -50.32 -10.70 -13.23
C THR A 88 -49.79 -9.41 -12.59
N VAL A 89 -50.37 -8.24 -12.88
CA VAL A 89 -49.81 -6.95 -12.44
C VAL A 89 -50.07 -6.72 -10.96
N LYS A 90 -51.29 -7.01 -10.49
CA LYS A 90 -51.65 -6.81 -9.08
C LYS A 90 -50.86 -7.72 -8.14
N ASP A 91 -50.61 -8.95 -8.55
CA ASP A 91 -49.90 -9.94 -7.74
C ASP A 91 -48.38 -9.67 -7.65
N ALA A 92 -47.82 -8.96 -8.63
CA ALA A 92 -46.40 -8.65 -8.71
C ALA A 92 -46.02 -7.26 -8.14
N LEU A 93 -47.01 -6.46 -7.73
CA LEU A 93 -46.76 -5.12 -7.17
C LEU A 93 -46.19 -5.23 -5.75
N PRO A 94 -45.00 -4.67 -5.48
CA PRO A 94 -44.50 -4.53 -4.12
C PRO A 94 -45.35 -3.50 -3.34
N PRO A 95 -45.25 -3.46 -2.00
CA PRO A 95 -45.86 -2.38 -1.23
C PRO A 95 -45.44 -1.01 -1.77
N LEU A 96 -46.42 -0.14 -2.06
CA LEU A 96 -46.15 1.13 -2.78
C LEU A 96 -45.14 2.04 -2.06
N LYS A 97 -45.06 1.93 -0.73
CA LYS A 97 -44.10 2.65 0.13
C LYS A 97 -42.64 2.22 -0.07
N ASP A 98 -42.39 1.04 -0.65
CA ASP A 98 -41.04 0.48 -0.85
C ASP A 98 -40.45 0.90 -2.21
N ILE A 99 -41.20 1.68 -3.01
CA ILE A 99 -40.78 2.15 -4.33
C ILE A 99 -40.14 3.52 -4.18
N ASP A 100 -38.87 3.65 -4.57
CA ASP A 100 -38.14 4.92 -4.47
C ASP A 100 -38.64 5.95 -5.49
N ILE A 101 -39.19 7.05 -4.99
CA ILE A 101 -39.67 8.20 -5.77
C ILE A 101 -38.82 9.46 -5.56
N ARG A 102 -37.68 9.37 -4.85
CA ARG A 102 -36.83 10.52 -4.51
C ARG A 102 -36.00 11.01 -5.70
N HIS A 103 -35.59 10.09 -6.57
CA HIS A 103 -34.69 10.34 -7.71
C HIS A 103 -35.48 10.37 -9.03
N LEU A 104 -36.30 11.41 -9.17
CA LEU A 104 -37.12 11.67 -10.35
C LEU A 104 -36.63 12.97 -10.99
N HIS A 105 -36.29 12.93 -12.28
CA HIS A 105 -35.65 14.05 -12.98
C HIS A 105 -36.51 14.54 -14.15
N ASP A 106 -36.84 15.83 -14.18
CA ASP A 106 -37.41 16.50 -15.35
C ASP A 106 -36.29 16.98 -16.28
N VAL A 107 -36.27 16.45 -17.51
CA VAL A 107 -35.17 16.69 -18.46
C VAL A 107 -35.50 17.74 -19.53
N GLY A 108 -36.77 18.16 -19.61
CA GLY A 108 -37.20 19.26 -20.49
C GLY A 108 -38.66 19.15 -20.91
N VAL A 109 -39.12 20.15 -21.66
CA VAL A 109 -40.45 20.14 -22.28
C VAL A 109 -40.38 19.53 -23.67
N GLY A 110 -41.12 18.45 -23.87
CA GLY A 110 -41.32 17.83 -25.17
C GLY A 110 -42.72 18.11 -25.71
N GLY A 111 -42.88 18.00 -27.02
CA GLY A 111 -44.19 18.23 -27.63
C GLY A 111 -44.17 18.48 -29.13
N SER A 112 -45.35 18.81 -29.65
CA SER A 112 -45.56 19.19 -31.04
C SER A 112 -46.35 20.49 -31.09
N VAL A 113 -45.67 21.56 -31.50
CA VAL A 113 -46.29 22.89 -31.70
C VAL A 113 -47.47 22.79 -32.68
N LYS A 114 -47.30 22.04 -33.77
CA LYS A 114 -48.34 21.83 -34.79
C LYS A 114 -49.62 21.18 -34.23
N LEU A 115 -49.49 20.27 -33.27
CA LEU A 115 -50.64 19.57 -32.67
C LEU A 115 -51.14 20.27 -31.40
N GLY A 116 -50.40 21.25 -30.88
CA GLY A 116 -50.69 21.91 -29.61
C GLY A 116 -50.59 20.97 -28.40
N VAL A 117 -49.74 19.94 -28.49
CA VAL A 117 -49.57 18.93 -27.42
C VAL A 117 -48.20 19.12 -26.77
N PHE A 118 -48.18 19.31 -25.45
CA PHE A 118 -46.97 19.56 -24.68
C PHE A 118 -46.96 18.75 -23.38
N TYR A 119 -45.78 18.29 -22.99
CA TYR A 119 -45.57 17.50 -21.79
C TYR A 119 -44.14 17.68 -21.25
N VAL A 120 -43.95 17.48 -19.94
CA VAL A 120 -42.62 17.39 -19.34
C VAL A 120 -42.11 15.97 -19.46
N VAL A 121 -40.91 15.79 -20.00
CA VAL A 121 -40.25 14.48 -20.08
C VAL A 121 -39.59 14.17 -18.73
N VAL A 122 -39.88 12.99 -18.18
CA VAL A 122 -39.41 12.57 -16.85
C VAL A 122 -38.60 11.29 -16.96
N ILE A 123 -37.41 11.29 -16.36
CA ILE A 123 -36.57 10.10 -16.21
C ILE A 123 -36.64 9.59 -14.77
N TRP A 124 -37.00 8.32 -14.62
CA TRP A 124 -37.18 7.67 -13.32
C TRP A 124 -36.84 6.18 -13.39
N ALA A 125 -35.60 5.83 -13.02
CA ALA A 125 -35.06 4.47 -13.10
C ALA A 125 -35.81 3.46 -12.21
N ALA A 126 -36.18 3.85 -10.99
CA ALA A 126 -36.97 3.00 -10.09
C ALA A 126 -38.37 2.69 -10.68
N GLY A 127 -38.96 3.64 -11.41
CA GLY A 127 -40.20 3.43 -12.16
C GLY A 127 -40.07 2.41 -13.28
N GLN A 128 -38.99 2.47 -14.06
CA GLN A 128 -38.74 1.46 -15.09
C GLN A 128 -38.50 0.08 -14.49
N SER A 129 -37.79 0.02 -13.36
CA SER A 129 -37.58 -1.22 -12.60
C SER A 129 -38.89 -1.82 -12.09
N LEU A 130 -39.80 -0.98 -11.59
CA LEU A 130 -41.14 -1.39 -11.18
C LEU A 130 -41.93 -1.97 -12.36
N ARG A 131 -41.97 -1.27 -13.50
CA ARG A 131 -42.68 -1.73 -14.70
C ARG A 131 -42.15 -3.09 -15.17
N LYS A 132 -40.82 -3.25 -15.22
CA LYS A 132 -40.18 -4.53 -15.54
C LYS A 132 -40.56 -5.64 -14.56
N ARG A 133 -40.60 -5.35 -13.25
CA ARG A 133 -40.99 -6.32 -12.20
C ARG A 133 -42.42 -6.85 -12.38
N VAL A 134 -43.35 -5.98 -12.78
CA VAL A 134 -44.76 -6.36 -13.02
C VAL A 134 -45.01 -6.89 -14.44
N GLY A 135 -43.95 -7.13 -15.22
CA GLY A 135 -44.04 -7.68 -16.58
C GLY A 135 -44.51 -6.70 -17.64
N MET A 136 -44.50 -5.40 -17.36
CA MET A 136 -44.88 -4.35 -18.31
C MET A 136 -43.68 -3.85 -19.11
N LYS A 137 -43.92 -3.44 -20.36
CA LYS A 137 -42.89 -2.82 -21.21
C LYS A 137 -42.40 -1.50 -20.61
N PRO A 138 -41.16 -1.09 -20.87
CA PRO A 138 -40.66 0.25 -20.53
C PRO A 138 -41.58 1.33 -21.09
N LYS A 139 -41.66 2.48 -20.40
CA LYS A 139 -42.52 3.58 -20.83
C LYS A 139 -41.83 4.91 -20.57
N ASN A 140 -42.04 5.87 -21.47
CA ASN A 140 -41.62 7.25 -21.25
C ASN A 140 -42.55 7.91 -20.21
N PHE A 141 -42.03 8.19 -19.02
CA PHE A 141 -42.75 8.92 -17.99
C PHE A 141 -42.82 10.40 -18.38
N HIS A 142 -43.98 11.00 -18.16
CA HIS A 142 -44.21 12.38 -18.53
C HIS A 142 -45.33 12.99 -17.70
N ILE A 143 -45.36 14.32 -17.68
CA ILE A 143 -46.45 15.12 -17.14
C ILE A 143 -47.11 15.84 -18.31
N THR A 144 -48.36 15.50 -18.64
CA THR A 144 -49.08 16.19 -19.72
C THR A 144 -49.47 17.61 -19.29
N LEU A 145 -49.09 18.61 -20.08
CA LEU A 145 -49.38 20.02 -19.82
C LEU A 145 -50.62 20.50 -20.57
N SER A 146 -50.78 20.08 -21.83
CA SER A 146 -51.91 20.46 -22.69
C SER A 146 -53.20 19.72 -22.33
N GLU A 147 -54.36 20.33 -22.59
CA GLU A 147 -55.68 19.69 -22.39
C GLU A 147 -55.86 18.43 -23.26
N ARG A 148 -55.21 18.41 -24.43
CA ARG A 148 -55.17 17.27 -25.34
C ARG A 148 -53.92 16.43 -25.05
N ASP A 149 -54.09 15.12 -24.84
CA ASP A 149 -53.01 14.14 -24.84
C ASP A 149 -53.08 13.27 -26.11
N GLU A 150 -51.95 13.06 -26.77
CA GLU A 150 -51.84 12.19 -27.94
C GLU A 150 -50.91 11.02 -27.60
N HIS A 151 -51.49 9.81 -27.47
CA HIS A 151 -50.76 8.63 -27.00
C HIS A 151 -49.74 8.08 -28.01
N VAL A 152 -49.81 8.49 -29.28
CA VAL A 152 -48.92 8.03 -30.36
C VAL A 152 -47.62 8.85 -30.44
N LEU A 153 -47.58 10.04 -29.82
CA LEU A 153 -46.36 10.85 -29.79
C LEU A 153 -45.28 10.18 -28.94
N ASP A 154 -44.03 10.24 -29.41
CA ASP A 154 -42.89 9.87 -28.58
C ASP A 154 -42.76 10.88 -27.44
N LYS A 155 -42.75 10.40 -26.20
CA LYS A 155 -42.64 11.22 -24.98
C LYS A 155 -41.28 11.07 -24.29
N GLY A 156 -40.29 10.53 -25.00
CA GLY A 156 -38.93 10.31 -24.53
C GLY A 156 -38.04 11.55 -24.69
N VAL A 157 -36.75 11.38 -24.44
CA VAL A 157 -35.76 12.49 -24.49
C VAL A 157 -35.64 13.11 -25.89
N ASP A 158 -35.92 12.35 -26.96
CA ASP A 158 -35.82 12.84 -28.33
C ASP A 158 -36.94 13.80 -28.73
N SER A 159 -38.01 13.89 -27.93
CA SER A 159 -39.10 14.83 -28.19
C SER A 159 -38.94 16.17 -27.48
N ILE A 160 -37.87 16.34 -26.71
CA ILE A 160 -37.53 17.60 -26.02
C ILE A 160 -37.24 18.68 -27.05
N LEU A 161 -37.87 19.83 -26.88
CA LEU A 161 -37.62 21.01 -27.70
C LEU A 161 -36.30 21.65 -27.24
N PRO A 162 -35.31 21.87 -28.12
CA PRO A 162 -33.96 22.30 -27.71
C PRO A 162 -33.93 23.56 -26.84
N GLU A 163 -34.80 24.54 -27.11
CA GLU A 163 -34.86 25.78 -26.32
C GLU A 163 -35.48 25.58 -24.93
N LEU A 164 -36.14 24.45 -24.69
CA LEU A 164 -36.83 24.11 -23.44
C LEU A 164 -36.21 22.89 -22.72
N ALA A 165 -34.98 22.53 -23.09
CA ALA A 165 -34.20 21.53 -22.37
C ALA A 165 -33.86 22.00 -20.95
N SER A 166 -33.86 21.08 -19.98
CA SER A 166 -33.50 21.41 -18.60
C SER A 166 -31.99 21.62 -18.45
N PRO A 167 -31.52 22.55 -17.60
CA PRO A 167 -30.09 22.74 -17.33
C PRO A 167 -29.37 21.45 -16.91
N SER A 168 -30.06 20.58 -16.17
CA SER A 168 -29.52 19.28 -15.72
C SER A 168 -29.16 18.34 -16.88
N LEU A 169 -29.86 18.42 -18.02
CA LEU A 169 -29.52 17.67 -19.22
C LEU A 169 -28.32 18.29 -19.96
N THR A 170 -28.18 19.63 -19.91
CA THR A 170 -27.09 20.35 -20.60
C THR A 170 -25.77 20.37 -19.83
N LEU A 171 -25.81 20.17 -18.51
CA LEU A 171 -24.64 20.20 -17.62
C LEU A 171 -23.99 18.82 -17.40
N ASN A 172 -24.45 17.77 -18.09
CA ASN A 172 -23.97 16.40 -17.92
C ASN A 172 -24.01 15.93 -16.46
N ASP A 173 -25.14 16.20 -15.77
CA ASP A 173 -25.34 15.77 -14.38
C ASP A 173 -25.19 14.24 -14.25
N PRO A 174 -24.27 13.73 -13.41
CA PRO A 174 -24.02 12.30 -13.27
C PRO A 174 -25.25 11.47 -12.85
N ASP A 175 -26.16 12.02 -12.03
CA ASP A 175 -27.37 11.30 -11.61
C ASP A 175 -28.35 11.17 -12.78
N VAL A 176 -28.52 12.24 -13.56
CA VAL A 176 -29.36 12.24 -14.77
C VAL A 176 -28.80 11.26 -15.80
N LEU A 177 -27.48 11.28 -16.03
CA LEU A 177 -26.81 10.37 -16.97
C LEU A 177 -26.94 8.90 -16.54
N ASP A 178 -26.83 8.58 -15.25
CA ASP A 178 -27.01 7.20 -14.75
C ASP A 178 -28.44 6.70 -15.01
N HIS A 179 -29.44 7.52 -14.64
CA HIS A 179 -30.85 7.20 -14.83
C HIS A 179 -31.23 7.10 -16.31
N LEU A 180 -30.63 7.95 -17.15
CA LEU A 180 -30.83 7.96 -18.59
C LEU A 180 -30.21 6.73 -19.25
N ALA A 181 -28.95 6.41 -18.92
CA ALA A 181 -28.26 5.22 -19.41
C ALA A 181 -29.03 3.94 -19.02
N PHE A 182 -29.52 3.86 -17.79
CA PHE A 182 -30.38 2.76 -17.33
C PHE A 182 -31.70 2.67 -18.10
N THR A 183 -32.34 3.83 -18.35
CA THR A 183 -33.61 3.89 -19.09
C THR A 183 -33.43 3.40 -20.53
N PHE A 184 -32.39 3.88 -21.22
CA PHE A 184 -32.06 3.40 -22.57
C PHE A 184 -31.71 1.91 -22.60
N HIS A 185 -30.98 1.42 -21.59
CA HIS A 185 -30.66 -0.01 -21.49
C HIS A 185 -31.93 -0.86 -21.36
N ILE A 186 -32.87 -0.46 -20.49
CA ILE A 186 -34.13 -1.18 -20.30
C ILE A 186 -35.01 -1.11 -21.56
N ASP A 187 -34.99 0.00 -22.29
CA ASP A 187 -35.72 0.20 -23.56
C ASP A 187 -35.08 -0.54 -24.75
N GLY A 188 -33.93 -1.20 -24.54
CA GLY A 188 -33.20 -1.92 -25.60
C GLY A 188 -32.37 -1.02 -26.53
N LYS A 189 -32.20 0.26 -26.19
CA LYS A 189 -31.39 1.24 -26.92
C LYS A 189 -29.94 1.23 -26.42
N TYR A 190 -29.24 0.11 -26.63
CA TYR A 190 -27.91 -0.14 -26.04
C TYR A 190 -26.83 0.86 -26.47
N ASP A 191 -26.84 1.31 -27.74
CA ASP A 191 -25.86 2.28 -28.25
C ASP A 191 -25.95 3.64 -27.54
N ARG A 192 -27.18 4.08 -27.29
CA ARG A 192 -27.41 5.31 -26.51
C ARG A 192 -27.08 5.11 -25.04
N ALA A 193 -27.40 3.95 -24.47
CA ALA A 193 -27.02 3.62 -23.10
C ALA A 193 -25.48 3.65 -22.93
N ARG A 194 -24.74 3.07 -23.88
CA ARG A 194 -23.28 3.04 -23.92
C ARG A 194 -22.69 4.44 -24.04
N THR A 195 -23.19 5.24 -24.99
CA THR A 195 -22.71 6.63 -25.19
C THR A 195 -22.98 7.50 -23.97
N THR A 196 -24.18 7.40 -23.39
CA THR A 196 -24.53 8.11 -22.14
C THR A 196 -23.66 7.63 -20.97
N ALA A 197 -23.34 6.33 -20.89
CA ALA A 197 -22.47 5.79 -19.86
C ALA A 197 -21.01 6.25 -20.03
N TYR A 198 -20.54 6.47 -21.27
CA TYR A 198 -19.23 7.09 -21.50
C TYR A 198 -19.19 8.51 -20.95
N ASP A 199 -20.22 9.31 -21.21
CA ASP A 199 -20.31 10.68 -20.68
C ASP A 199 -20.37 10.65 -19.15
N LEU A 200 -21.07 9.67 -18.57
CA LEU A 200 -21.09 9.47 -17.12
C LEU A 200 -19.70 9.11 -16.56
N CYS A 201 -18.94 8.24 -17.22
CA CYS A 201 -17.58 7.90 -16.81
C CYS A 201 -16.65 9.12 -16.87
N LYS A 202 -16.81 10.00 -17.86
CA LYS A 202 -16.03 11.25 -17.98
C LYS A 202 -16.43 12.28 -16.93
N ALA A 203 -17.73 12.44 -16.69
CA ALA A 203 -18.28 13.39 -15.74
C ALA A 203 -17.97 13.00 -14.28
N ALA A 204 -17.89 11.70 -13.99
CA ALA A 204 -17.65 11.17 -12.66
C ALA A 204 -16.75 9.91 -12.67
N PRO A 205 -15.44 10.05 -13.01
CA PRO A 205 -14.51 8.93 -13.19
C PRO A 205 -14.18 8.17 -11.89
N THR A 206 -14.55 8.72 -10.74
CA THR A 206 -14.39 8.10 -9.42
C THR A 206 -15.57 7.22 -9.01
N LEU A 207 -16.72 7.33 -9.70
CA LEU A 207 -17.93 6.56 -9.37
C LEU A 207 -17.98 5.25 -10.14
N GLU A 208 -18.36 4.17 -9.46
CA GLU A 208 -18.49 2.82 -10.04
C GLU A 208 -19.67 2.71 -11.01
N ARG A 209 -20.76 3.44 -10.75
CA ARG A 209 -22.01 3.36 -11.53
C ARG A 209 -21.82 3.64 -13.01
N GLY A 210 -20.97 4.59 -13.38
CA GLY A 210 -20.69 4.90 -14.78
C GLY A 210 -20.12 3.70 -15.52
N PHE A 211 -19.12 3.06 -14.92
CA PHE A 211 -18.49 1.87 -15.48
C PHE A 211 -19.41 0.65 -15.45
N LEU A 212 -20.27 0.50 -14.43
CA LEU A 212 -21.30 -0.54 -14.41
C LEU A 212 -22.29 -0.39 -15.57
N ARG A 213 -22.80 0.82 -15.83
CA ARG A 213 -23.70 1.09 -16.96
C ARG A 213 -23.02 0.85 -18.29
N LEU A 214 -21.76 1.28 -18.42
CA LEU A 214 -20.97 1.08 -19.61
C LEU A 214 -20.78 -0.42 -19.89
N GLY A 215 -20.44 -1.20 -18.86
CA GLY A 215 -20.32 -2.65 -18.96
C GLY A 215 -21.63 -3.32 -19.37
N ASP A 216 -22.73 -3.01 -18.69
CA ASP A 216 -24.03 -3.61 -18.99
C ASP A 216 -24.52 -3.30 -20.41
N ALA A 217 -24.33 -2.07 -20.89
CA ALA A 217 -24.70 -1.67 -22.23
C ALA A 217 -23.83 -2.34 -23.30
N ALA A 218 -22.49 -2.28 -23.15
CA ALA A 218 -21.55 -2.84 -24.12
C ALA A 218 -21.66 -4.38 -24.22
N LEU A 219 -21.95 -5.05 -23.10
CA LEU A 219 -22.17 -6.50 -23.09
C LEU A 219 -23.37 -6.90 -23.96
N LYS A 220 -24.41 -6.07 -24.04
CA LYS A 220 -25.59 -6.32 -24.91
C LYS A 220 -25.30 -6.09 -26.39
N GLU A 221 -24.27 -5.35 -26.72
CA GLU A 221 -23.80 -5.15 -28.10
C GLU A 221 -22.83 -6.24 -28.58
N GLY A 222 -22.43 -7.16 -27.69
CA GLY A 222 -21.47 -8.23 -28.03
C GLY A 222 -20.03 -7.74 -28.18
N GLN A 223 -19.70 -6.54 -27.70
CA GLN A 223 -18.32 -6.06 -27.59
C GLN A 223 -17.80 -6.49 -26.21
N TYR A 224 -17.04 -7.58 -26.08
CA TYR A 224 -16.74 -8.15 -24.75
C TYR A 224 -15.51 -7.55 -24.05
N LYS A 225 -14.58 -6.93 -24.79
CA LYS A 225 -13.42 -6.27 -24.19
C LYS A 225 -13.80 -5.03 -23.39
N LEU A 226 -14.57 -4.12 -23.99
CA LEU A 226 -15.05 -2.91 -23.33
C LEU A 226 -15.74 -3.16 -21.98
N PRO A 227 -16.73 -4.08 -21.86
CA PRO A 227 -17.36 -4.40 -20.60
C PRO A 227 -16.40 -5.08 -19.64
N SER A 228 -15.48 -5.93 -20.10
CA SER A 228 -14.44 -6.48 -19.22
C SER A 228 -13.61 -5.36 -18.56
N LEU A 229 -13.17 -4.36 -19.32
CA LEU A 229 -12.44 -3.22 -18.75
C LEU A 229 -13.32 -2.38 -17.82
N ALA A 230 -14.58 -2.13 -18.21
CA ALA A 230 -15.50 -1.35 -17.42
C ALA A 230 -15.85 -2.03 -16.09
N TYR A 231 -16.11 -3.34 -16.08
CA TYR A 231 -16.36 -4.09 -14.83
C TYR A 231 -15.13 -4.15 -13.93
N ALA A 232 -13.92 -4.19 -14.49
CA ALA A 232 -12.69 -4.07 -13.70
C ALA A 232 -12.58 -2.68 -13.05
N CYS A 233 -12.81 -1.59 -13.80
CA CYS A 233 -12.83 -0.24 -13.25
C CYS A 233 -13.93 -0.05 -12.20
N ALA A 234 -15.11 -0.62 -12.42
CA ALA A 234 -16.21 -0.60 -11.46
C ALA A 234 -15.83 -1.33 -10.18
N TYR A 235 -15.28 -2.55 -10.29
CA TYR A 235 -14.84 -3.35 -9.14
C TYR A 235 -13.88 -2.57 -8.23
N GLU A 236 -12.91 -1.86 -8.80
CA GLU A 236 -11.94 -1.06 -8.06
C GLU A 236 -12.53 0.15 -7.34
N ARG A 237 -13.77 0.53 -7.67
CA ARG A 237 -14.51 1.66 -7.09
C ARG A 237 -15.70 1.21 -6.24
N CYS A 238 -16.05 -0.07 -6.27
CA CYS A 238 -17.14 -0.63 -5.49
C CYS A 238 -16.78 -0.71 -4.01
N VAL A 239 -17.64 -0.16 -3.16
CA VAL A 239 -17.60 -0.37 -1.70
C VAL A 239 -18.58 -1.49 -1.27
N ASP A 240 -19.58 -1.77 -2.11
CA ASP A 240 -20.60 -2.78 -1.86
C ASP A 240 -20.15 -4.18 -2.35
N SER A 241 -20.22 -5.17 -1.46
CA SER A 241 -19.75 -6.53 -1.75
C SER A 241 -20.57 -7.24 -2.83
N LYS A 242 -21.87 -6.93 -3.00
CA LYS A 242 -22.70 -7.52 -4.06
C LYS A 242 -22.35 -6.92 -5.42
N ALA A 243 -22.08 -5.62 -5.49
CA ALA A 243 -21.62 -4.96 -6.70
C ALA A 243 -20.25 -5.47 -7.14
N SER A 244 -19.32 -5.69 -6.19
CA SER A 244 -18.02 -6.31 -6.48
C SER A 244 -18.18 -7.74 -7.01
N GLU A 245 -19.01 -8.57 -6.38
CA GLU A 245 -19.30 -9.94 -6.83
C GLU A 245 -20.00 -9.97 -8.20
N TYR A 246 -20.86 -9.00 -8.48
CA TYR A 246 -21.46 -8.80 -9.80
C TYR A 246 -20.39 -8.51 -10.85
N CYS A 247 -19.44 -7.60 -10.57
CA CYS A 247 -18.34 -7.29 -11.48
C CYS A 247 -17.48 -8.53 -11.77
N LEU A 248 -17.08 -9.29 -10.74
CA LEU A 248 -16.31 -10.53 -10.91
C LEU A 248 -17.08 -11.54 -11.77
N THR A 249 -18.39 -11.68 -11.55
CA THR A 249 -19.26 -12.54 -12.36
C THR A 249 -19.30 -12.13 -13.82
N ARG A 250 -19.40 -10.84 -14.09
CA ARG A 250 -19.41 -10.33 -15.46
C ARG A 250 -18.05 -10.41 -16.12
N LEU A 251 -16.96 -10.26 -15.37
CA LEU A 251 -15.60 -10.48 -15.86
C LEU A 251 -15.41 -11.92 -16.35
N GLU A 252 -15.85 -12.91 -15.57
CA GLU A 252 -15.86 -14.33 -15.99
C GLU A 252 -16.70 -14.58 -17.25
N GLU A 253 -17.86 -13.94 -17.37
CA GLU A 253 -18.71 -14.03 -18.56
C GLU A 253 -18.02 -13.43 -19.80
N CYS A 254 -17.36 -12.26 -19.64
CA CYS A 254 -16.61 -11.63 -20.72
C CYS A 254 -15.39 -12.46 -21.14
N ALA A 255 -14.71 -13.11 -20.18
CA ALA A 255 -13.50 -13.90 -20.43
C ALA A 255 -13.70 -15.10 -21.37
N GLN A 256 -14.96 -15.50 -21.64
CA GLN A 256 -15.28 -16.48 -22.68
C GLN A 256 -15.04 -15.96 -24.09
N TYR A 257 -15.01 -14.63 -24.28
CA TYR A 257 -14.98 -13.97 -25.59
C TYR A 257 -13.84 -12.95 -25.76
N THR A 258 -13.19 -12.53 -24.67
CA THR A 258 -12.01 -11.67 -24.65
C THR A 258 -10.93 -12.21 -23.72
N GLU A 259 -9.67 -11.84 -23.96
CA GLU A 259 -8.56 -12.13 -23.03
C GLU A 259 -8.64 -11.28 -21.74
N TRP A 260 -8.00 -11.75 -20.66
CA TRP A 260 -7.96 -11.05 -19.37
C TRP A 260 -7.05 -9.82 -19.38
N GLY A 261 -7.43 -8.79 -18.62
CA GLY A 261 -6.67 -7.55 -18.50
C GLY A 261 -6.80 -6.62 -19.72
N ALA A 262 -5.95 -5.61 -19.74
CA ALA A 262 -5.78 -4.68 -20.85
C ALA A 262 -4.98 -5.31 -22.02
N THR A 263 -5.47 -6.44 -22.51
CA THR A 263 -4.88 -7.23 -23.61
C THR A 263 -5.82 -7.23 -24.81
N PHE A 264 -5.41 -6.65 -25.94
CA PHE A 264 -6.33 -6.33 -27.04
C PHE A 264 -6.00 -7.11 -28.29
N THR A 265 -7.01 -7.68 -28.94
CA THR A 265 -6.91 -7.98 -30.37
C THR A 265 -7.00 -6.71 -31.22
N ASP A 266 -6.64 -6.82 -32.50
CA ASP A 266 -6.76 -5.69 -33.43
C ASP A 266 -8.24 -5.25 -33.58
N LEU A 267 -9.18 -6.20 -33.57
CA LEU A 267 -10.62 -5.91 -33.62
C LEU A 267 -11.10 -5.23 -32.34
N GLU A 268 -10.78 -5.77 -31.17
CA GLU A 268 -11.18 -5.19 -29.87
C GLU A 268 -10.64 -3.77 -29.70
N ARG A 269 -9.40 -3.52 -30.14
CA ARG A 269 -8.81 -2.18 -30.15
C ARG A 269 -9.59 -1.23 -31.05
N SER A 270 -10.02 -1.67 -32.23
CA SER A 270 -10.81 -0.84 -33.16
C SER A 270 -12.22 -0.52 -32.65
N GLN A 271 -12.74 -1.32 -31.72
CA GLN A 271 -14.04 -1.11 -31.06
C GLN A 271 -13.96 -0.08 -29.92
N LEU A 272 -12.76 0.22 -29.40
CA LEU A 272 -12.58 1.28 -28.41
C LEU A 272 -12.76 2.64 -29.07
N HIS A 273 -13.69 3.43 -28.57
CA HIS A 273 -13.90 4.79 -29.03
C HIS A 273 -12.67 5.66 -28.72
N HIS A 274 -12.32 6.59 -29.61
CA HIS A 274 -11.20 7.52 -29.40
C HIS A 274 -11.37 8.40 -28.15
N GLU A 275 -12.60 8.59 -27.69
CA GLU A 275 -12.93 9.29 -26.45
C GLU A 275 -13.19 8.37 -25.25
N ALA A 276 -12.78 7.10 -25.31
CA ALA A 276 -12.94 6.19 -24.17
C ALA A 276 -12.19 6.73 -22.93
N PRO A 277 -12.77 6.60 -21.72
CA PRO A 277 -12.11 7.00 -20.48
C PRO A 277 -10.73 6.37 -20.35
N SER A 278 -9.74 7.18 -20.00
CA SER A 278 -8.34 6.74 -19.88
C SER A 278 -8.14 5.65 -18.81
N GLU A 279 -9.06 5.62 -17.83
CA GLU A 279 -9.15 4.66 -16.74
C GLU A 279 -9.29 3.23 -17.25
N LEU A 280 -9.97 3.01 -18.37
CA LEU A 280 -10.17 1.68 -18.97
C LEU A 280 -8.86 1.04 -19.44
N LEU A 281 -7.85 1.84 -19.72
CA LEU A 281 -6.56 1.38 -20.23
C LEU A 281 -5.52 1.21 -19.12
N GLN A 282 -5.84 1.55 -17.87
CA GLN A 282 -4.91 1.40 -16.75
C GLN A 282 -4.66 -0.08 -16.42
N PRO A 283 -3.49 -0.42 -15.87
CA PRO A 283 -3.25 -1.77 -15.35
C PRO A 283 -4.24 -2.10 -14.23
N TRP A 284 -4.82 -3.29 -14.27
CA TRP A 284 -5.68 -3.77 -13.18
C TRP A 284 -4.88 -3.88 -11.88
N SER A 285 -5.46 -3.49 -10.76
CA SER A 285 -4.82 -3.52 -9.44
C SER A 285 -4.35 -4.93 -9.03
N ALA A 286 -3.35 -4.97 -8.14
CA ALA A 286 -2.88 -6.24 -7.57
C ALA A 286 -3.99 -6.99 -6.82
N GLY A 287 -4.87 -6.26 -6.12
CA GLY A 287 -6.03 -6.84 -5.41
C GLY A 287 -6.99 -7.56 -6.36
N LEU A 288 -7.41 -6.91 -7.46
CA LEU A 288 -8.28 -7.56 -8.45
C LEU A 288 -7.61 -8.80 -9.08
N ARG A 289 -6.31 -8.75 -9.36
CA ARG A 289 -5.58 -9.90 -9.91
C ARG A 289 -5.52 -11.07 -8.95
N GLU A 290 -5.30 -10.81 -7.67
CA GLU A 290 -5.26 -11.85 -6.64
C GLU A 290 -6.63 -12.50 -6.47
N GLU A 291 -7.70 -11.71 -6.43
CA GLU A 291 -9.08 -12.20 -6.38
C GLU A 291 -9.41 -13.08 -7.59
N LEU A 292 -9.05 -12.65 -8.81
CA LEU A 292 -9.25 -13.47 -10.01
C LEU A 292 -8.38 -14.74 -10.03
N ARG A 293 -7.20 -14.71 -9.41
CA ARG A 293 -6.30 -15.87 -9.30
C ARG A 293 -6.84 -16.90 -8.30
N ALA A 294 -7.36 -16.45 -7.17
CA ALA A 294 -7.84 -17.33 -6.09
C ALA A 294 -9.20 -17.96 -6.40
N ARG A 295 -9.94 -17.40 -7.37
CA ARG A 295 -11.30 -17.78 -7.66
C ARG A 295 -11.41 -19.03 -8.54
N GLU A 296 -12.33 -19.92 -8.17
CA GLU A 296 -12.73 -21.03 -9.01
C GLU A 296 -13.66 -20.53 -10.12
N LEU A 297 -13.21 -20.64 -11.38
CA LEU A 297 -13.96 -20.13 -12.53
C LEU A 297 -15.25 -20.94 -12.74
N ARG A 298 -16.42 -20.29 -12.80
CA ARG A 298 -17.70 -20.97 -13.04
C ARG A 298 -17.83 -21.55 -14.44
N TYR A 299 -17.10 -20.95 -15.38
CA TYR A 299 -17.08 -21.37 -16.77
C TYR A 299 -15.67 -21.86 -17.09
N THR A 300 -15.58 -23.04 -17.70
CA THR A 300 -14.33 -23.46 -18.32
C THR A 300 -13.94 -22.41 -19.36
N PRO A 301 -12.71 -21.86 -19.32
CA PRO A 301 -12.25 -20.94 -20.35
C PRO A 301 -12.51 -21.57 -21.73
N SER A 302 -13.18 -20.83 -22.62
CA SER A 302 -13.61 -21.33 -23.95
C SER A 302 -13.18 -20.41 -25.09
N LEU A 303 -12.38 -19.39 -24.77
CA LEU A 303 -11.99 -18.32 -25.66
C LEU A 303 -11.27 -18.82 -26.93
N CYS A 304 -12.02 -18.91 -28.02
CA CYS A 304 -11.52 -19.24 -29.35
C CYS A 304 -11.08 -17.98 -30.12
N LEU A 305 -9.97 -17.33 -29.74
CA LEU A 305 -9.31 -16.46 -30.72
C LEU A 305 -8.63 -17.34 -31.77
N GLN A 306 -8.68 -16.90 -33.02
CA GLN A 306 -7.98 -17.64 -34.06
C GLN A 306 -6.48 -17.64 -33.75
N ALA A 307 -5.84 -18.78 -33.99
CA ALA A 307 -4.43 -19.02 -33.75
C ALA A 307 -3.48 -17.87 -34.19
N ARG A 308 -3.81 -17.10 -35.23
CA ARG A 308 -2.92 -16.06 -35.78
C ARG A 308 -3.24 -14.63 -35.35
N GLU A 309 -4.26 -14.43 -34.52
CA GLU A 309 -4.68 -13.10 -34.10
C GLU A 309 -3.63 -12.47 -33.17
N SER A 310 -3.23 -11.23 -33.47
CA SER A 310 -2.29 -10.47 -32.63
C SER A 310 -2.95 -10.13 -31.31
N VAL A 311 -2.18 -10.16 -30.23
CA VAL A 311 -2.57 -9.50 -28.97
C VAL A 311 -1.56 -8.39 -28.68
N SER A 312 -2.08 -7.24 -28.25
CA SER A 312 -1.28 -6.08 -27.86
C SER A 312 -1.67 -5.59 -26.46
N ILE A 313 -0.75 -4.93 -25.78
CA ILE A 313 -1.01 -4.27 -24.49
C ILE A 313 -0.74 -2.76 -24.64
N PRO A 314 -1.33 -1.90 -23.80
CA PRO A 314 -0.90 -0.51 -23.70
C PRO A 314 0.61 -0.44 -23.43
N TYR A 315 1.31 0.45 -24.14
CA TYR A 315 2.75 0.56 -24.08
C TYR A 315 3.17 1.19 -22.74
N PRO A 316 3.99 0.50 -21.93
CA PRO A 316 4.52 1.10 -20.73
C PRO A 316 5.60 2.13 -21.14
N ILE A 317 5.48 3.37 -20.67
CA ILE A 317 6.46 4.48 -20.77
C ILE A 317 6.17 5.52 -21.87
N ARG A 318 5.27 6.47 -21.58
CA ARG A 318 5.46 7.95 -21.69
C ARG A 318 4.15 8.67 -21.31
N ALA A 319 4.23 9.64 -20.40
CA ALA A 319 3.12 10.56 -20.14
C ALA A 319 2.97 11.52 -21.33
N GLY A 320 1.94 11.32 -22.15
CA GLY A 320 1.61 12.23 -23.25
C GLY A 320 0.55 11.66 -24.20
N ALA A 321 -0.68 12.16 -24.05
CA ALA A 321 -1.86 12.26 -24.93
C ALA A 321 -2.22 11.18 -26.00
N ASN A 322 -1.40 10.18 -26.34
CA ASN A 322 -1.75 9.07 -27.22
C ASN A 322 -1.23 7.75 -26.65
N CYS A 323 -2.12 6.85 -26.24
CA CYS A 323 -1.75 5.52 -25.76
C CYS A 323 -1.25 4.66 -26.94
N GLU A 324 0.06 4.47 -27.06
CA GLU A 324 0.64 3.51 -28.01
C GLU A 324 0.41 2.07 -27.51
N PHE A 325 0.31 1.10 -28.43
CA PHE A 325 0.11 -0.32 -28.09
C PHE A 325 1.34 -1.14 -28.48
N TYR A 326 1.83 -1.96 -27.56
CA TYR A 326 2.90 -2.92 -27.81
C TYR A 326 2.35 -4.28 -28.24
N ARG A 327 2.78 -4.78 -29.40
CA ARG A 327 2.36 -6.09 -29.93
C ARG A 327 3.20 -7.22 -29.33
N LEU A 328 2.54 -8.10 -28.58
CA LEU A 328 3.17 -9.28 -27.99
C LEU A 328 3.52 -10.32 -29.06
N PRO A 329 4.49 -11.22 -28.79
CA PRO A 329 4.71 -12.41 -29.60
C PRO A 329 3.45 -13.27 -29.75
N ARG A 330 3.45 -14.08 -30.81
CA ARG A 330 2.26 -14.85 -31.21
C ARG A 330 1.81 -15.79 -30.11
N PHE A 331 0.51 -16.07 -30.12
CA PHE A 331 -0.12 -17.03 -29.22
C PHE A 331 0.06 -16.68 -27.74
N PHE A 332 0.07 -15.41 -27.34
CA PHE A 332 -0.04 -15.09 -25.92
C PHE A 332 -1.42 -15.52 -25.40
N ARG A 333 -1.47 -16.24 -24.27
CA ARG A 333 -2.71 -16.68 -23.60
C ARG A 333 -2.51 -16.86 -22.11
N TRP A 334 -3.46 -16.40 -21.29
CA TRP A 334 -3.58 -16.85 -19.91
C TRP A 334 -4.21 -18.25 -19.89
N LEU A 335 -3.51 -19.23 -19.30
CA LEU A 335 -4.08 -20.54 -18.97
C LEU A 335 -4.86 -20.44 -17.65
N VAL A 336 -4.24 -19.81 -16.66
CA VAL A 336 -4.85 -19.43 -15.38
C VAL A 336 -4.61 -17.91 -15.24
N PRO A 337 -5.66 -17.10 -15.05
CA PRO A 337 -5.57 -15.64 -15.10
C PRO A 337 -4.54 -15.13 -14.08
N PHE A 338 -3.61 -14.29 -14.55
CA PHE A 338 -2.54 -13.71 -13.74
C PHE A 338 -1.74 -14.74 -12.93
N HIS A 339 -1.58 -15.96 -13.44
CA HIS A 339 -0.81 -17.01 -12.78
C HIS A 339 0.04 -17.80 -13.78
N ILE A 340 -0.55 -18.30 -14.87
CA ILE A 340 0.19 -19.02 -15.92
C ILE A 340 -0.22 -18.50 -17.28
N ALA A 341 0.76 -18.09 -18.07
CA ALA A 341 0.58 -17.72 -19.47
C ALA A 341 1.44 -18.59 -20.40
N LEU A 342 0.99 -18.73 -21.65
CA LEU A 342 1.72 -19.38 -22.73
C LEU A 342 1.94 -18.41 -23.89
N MET A 343 3.09 -18.51 -24.55
CA MET A 343 3.41 -17.72 -25.74
C MET A 343 4.44 -18.41 -26.63
N SER A 344 4.60 -17.93 -27.86
CA SER A 344 5.79 -18.21 -28.66
C SER A 344 7.03 -17.49 -28.11
N THR A 345 8.21 -17.85 -28.61
CA THR A 345 9.49 -17.33 -28.12
C THR A 345 9.57 -15.80 -28.14
N PRO A 346 9.94 -15.15 -27.01
CA PRO A 346 10.30 -13.74 -26.98
C PRO A 346 11.39 -13.41 -27.99
N ARG A 347 11.26 -12.27 -28.69
CA ARG A 347 12.14 -11.87 -29.79
C ARG A 347 13.36 -11.10 -29.30
N ASP A 348 13.18 -10.30 -28.25
CA ASP A 348 14.17 -9.35 -27.76
C ASP A 348 13.91 -8.93 -26.30
N ALA A 349 14.74 -8.03 -25.79
CA ALA A 349 14.59 -7.46 -24.45
C ALA A 349 13.35 -6.56 -24.28
N ALA A 350 12.74 -6.05 -25.36
CA ALA A 350 11.52 -5.25 -25.28
C ALA A 350 10.30 -6.16 -25.02
N ASP A 351 10.27 -7.37 -25.59
CA ASP A 351 9.28 -8.38 -25.23
C ASP A 351 9.37 -8.75 -23.74
N ILE A 352 10.58 -8.92 -23.20
CA ILE A 352 10.79 -9.19 -21.77
C ILE A 352 10.28 -8.02 -20.90
N ALA A 353 10.52 -6.77 -21.32
CA ALA A 353 10.01 -5.59 -20.62
C ALA A 353 8.48 -5.48 -20.68
N ALA A 354 7.86 -5.80 -21.82
CA ALA A 354 6.41 -5.82 -21.98
C ALA A 354 5.75 -6.88 -21.07
N LEU A 355 6.36 -8.06 -20.96
CA LEU A 355 5.91 -9.14 -20.07
C LEU A 355 6.00 -8.73 -18.59
N ALA A 356 7.09 -8.08 -18.19
CA ALA A 356 7.28 -7.56 -16.83
C ALA A 356 6.47 -6.29 -16.54
N SER A 357 5.83 -5.69 -17.55
CA SER A 357 5.09 -4.43 -17.38
C SER A 357 3.94 -4.57 -16.40
N PRO A 358 3.48 -3.47 -15.78
CA PRO A 358 2.34 -3.51 -14.89
C PRO A 358 1.10 -4.13 -15.52
N HIS A 359 0.88 -4.09 -16.84
CA HIS A 359 -0.30 -4.69 -17.48
C HIS A 359 -0.35 -6.21 -17.43
N LEU A 360 0.80 -6.90 -17.46
CA LEU A 360 0.89 -8.36 -17.45
C LEU A 360 1.47 -8.91 -16.14
N GLY A 361 2.49 -8.24 -15.59
CA GLY A 361 3.12 -8.58 -14.32
C GLY A 361 3.81 -9.95 -14.28
N ILE A 362 4.31 -10.45 -15.42
CA ILE A 362 5.04 -11.73 -15.46
C ILE A 362 6.33 -11.60 -14.66
N ARG A 363 6.55 -12.48 -13.68
CA ARG A 363 7.73 -12.52 -12.81
C ARG A 363 8.77 -13.55 -13.26
N HIS A 364 8.35 -14.56 -14.02
CA HIS A 364 9.26 -15.64 -14.44
C HIS A 364 8.97 -16.12 -15.85
N VAL A 365 10.03 -16.39 -16.61
CA VAL A 365 9.97 -16.98 -17.96
C VAL A 365 10.59 -18.37 -17.92
N LEU A 366 9.84 -19.37 -18.37
CA LEU A 366 10.31 -20.74 -18.56
C LEU A 366 10.65 -20.96 -20.05
N THR A 367 11.95 -21.12 -20.32
CA THR A 367 12.50 -21.33 -21.67
C THR A 367 12.70 -22.80 -21.97
N LEU A 368 11.88 -23.35 -22.87
CA LEU A 368 11.90 -24.76 -23.26
C LEU A 368 12.70 -25.06 -24.56
N THR A 369 13.19 -24.03 -25.26
CA THR A 369 13.87 -24.14 -26.55
C THR A 369 15.34 -24.57 -26.42
N GLU A 370 15.63 -25.86 -26.55
CA GLU A 370 17.02 -26.38 -26.55
C GLU A 370 17.88 -25.72 -27.62
N GLU A 371 17.31 -25.48 -28.80
CA GLU A 371 17.99 -24.98 -29.99
C GLU A 371 18.36 -23.49 -29.94
N THR A 372 17.58 -22.69 -29.20
CA THR A 372 17.74 -21.23 -29.13
C THR A 372 17.38 -20.75 -27.72
N PRO A 373 18.32 -20.79 -26.77
CA PRO A 373 18.15 -20.20 -25.45
C PRO A 373 17.96 -18.68 -25.53
N LEU A 374 17.24 -18.10 -24.59
CA LEU A 374 17.12 -16.64 -24.49
C LEU A 374 18.42 -16.05 -23.95
N ASP A 375 18.79 -14.86 -24.44
CA ASP A 375 19.99 -14.15 -23.98
C ASP A 375 19.84 -13.76 -22.49
N PRO A 376 20.75 -14.20 -21.60
CA PRO A 376 20.72 -13.83 -20.18
C PRO A 376 20.73 -12.32 -19.95
N GLN A 377 21.32 -11.51 -20.85
CA GLN A 377 21.36 -10.05 -20.72
C GLN A 377 19.97 -9.41 -20.76
N TRP A 378 18.97 -10.06 -21.38
CA TRP A 378 17.61 -9.54 -21.42
C TRP A 378 16.95 -9.50 -20.03
N PHE A 379 17.46 -10.27 -19.06
CA PHE A 379 16.94 -10.36 -17.70
C PHE A 379 17.75 -9.55 -16.68
N VAL A 380 18.92 -9.06 -17.07
CA VAL A 380 19.78 -8.24 -16.20
C VAL A 380 19.08 -6.90 -15.89
N ARG A 381 19.07 -6.50 -14.60
CA ARG A 381 18.45 -5.26 -14.09
C ARG A 381 16.92 -5.17 -14.30
N ARG A 382 16.22 -6.31 -14.36
CA ARG A 382 14.76 -6.37 -14.42
C ARG A 382 14.21 -7.28 -13.34
N ASP A 383 12.98 -7.02 -12.91
CA ASP A 383 12.27 -7.84 -11.91
C ASP A 383 11.57 -9.06 -12.54
N ILE A 384 12.27 -9.72 -13.47
CA ILE A 384 11.79 -10.92 -14.17
C ILE A 384 12.95 -11.91 -14.33
N ARG A 385 12.70 -13.17 -13.98
CA ARG A 385 13.71 -14.25 -14.01
C ARG A 385 13.50 -15.18 -15.19
N ASN A 386 14.54 -15.95 -15.54
CA ASN A 386 14.46 -16.97 -16.58
C ASN A 386 14.97 -18.32 -16.06
N THR A 387 14.20 -19.38 -16.27
CA THR A 387 14.68 -20.76 -16.13
C THR A 387 14.81 -21.40 -17.49
N PHE A 388 16.03 -21.86 -17.82
CA PHE A 388 16.29 -22.65 -19.01
C PHE A 388 16.13 -24.14 -18.71
N LEU A 389 15.14 -24.79 -19.34
CA LEU A 389 14.87 -26.21 -19.23
C LEU A 389 14.74 -26.81 -20.64
N PRO A 390 15.85 -27.17 -21.29
CA PRO A 390 15.86 -27.53 -22.71
C PRO A 390 15.04 -28.80 -22.98
N ILE A 391 14.13 -28.71 -23.94
CA ILE A 391 13.41 -29.85 -24.49
C ILE A 391 13.66 -29.88 -26.01
N PRO A 392 14.09 -31.02 -26.59
CA PRO A 392 14.32 -31.13 -28.02
C PRO A 392 13.07 -30.78 -28.82
N ASN A 393 13.28 -30.20 -30.01
CA ASN A 393 12.17 -29.85 -30.88
C ASN A 393 11.31 -31.09 -31.23
N TYR A 394 9.98 -30.92 -31.28
CA TYR A 394 8.98 -31.98 -31.49
C TYR A 394 8.97 -33.14 -30.47
N ARG A 395 9.65 -33.02 -29.33
CA ARG A 395 9.60 -34.01 -28.24
C ARG A 395 8.81 -33.49 -27.03
N PRO A 396 8.25 -34.38 -26.19
CA PRO A 396 7.73 -34.00 -24.87
C PRO A 396 8.86 -33.78 -23.85
N PRO A 397 8.58 -33.10 -22.71
CA PRO A 397 9.46 -33.16 -21.54
C PRO A 397 9.59 -34.59 -20.99
N THR A 398 10.54 -34.81 -20.08
CA THR A 398 10.52 -36.00 -19.21
C THR A 398 9.59 -35.79 -18.01
N VAL A 399 9.29 -36.88 -17.27
CA VAL A 399 8.46 -36.79 -16.04
C VAL A 399 9.15 -35.89 -15.01
N GLU A 400 10.47 -36.02 -14.87
CA GLU A 400 11.27 -35.23 -13.93
C GLU A 400 11.30 -33.74 -14.32
N GLN A 401 11.42 -33.45 -15.62
CA GLN A 401 11.31 -32.08 -16.13
C GLN A 401 9.92 -31.50 -15.81
N MET A 402 8.85 -32.28 -15.98
CA MET A 402 7.49 -31.83 -15.67
C MET A 402 7.30 -31.59 -14.17
N ASP A 403 7.80 -32.50 -13.32
CA ASP A 403 7.74 -32.34 -11.86
C ASP A 403 8.50 -31.09 -11.38
N LEU A 404 9.65 -30.78 -11.99
CA LEU A 404 10.38 -29.54 -11.73
C LEU A 404 9.56 -28.30 -12.13
N ILE A 405 8.89 -28.34 -13.30
CA ILE A 405 8.04 -27.24 -13.75
C ILE A 405 6.88 -27.01 -12.77
N LEU A 406 6.22 -28.08 -12.30
CA LEU A 406 5.14 -27.92 -11.31
C LEU A 406 5.63 -27.33 -9.99
N ARG A 407 6.81 -27.73 -9.50
CA ARG A 407 7.40 -27.11 -8.30
C ARG A 407 7.73 -25.63 -8.51
N LEU A 408 8.21 -25.25 -9.70
CA LEU A 408 8.43 -23.84 -10.02
C LEU A 408 7.13 -23.03 -10.04
N LEU A 409 6.02 -23.65 -10.44
CA LEU A 409 4.69 -23.03 -10.47
C LEU A 409 4.02 -22.95 -9.09
N ASP A 410 4.39 -23.83 -8.16
CA ASP A 410 3.92 -23.84 -6.77
C ASP A 410 4.55 -22.70 -5.94
N ASP A 411 5.73 -22.22 -6.34
CA ASP A 411 6.40 -21.07 -5.74
C ASP A 411 5.80 -19.74 -6.23
N ASP A 412 5.07 -19.07 -5.34
CA ASP A 412 4.42 -17.78 -5.62
C ASP A 412 5.40 -16.68 -6.06
N GLN A 413 6.70 -16.78 -5.73
CA GLN A 413 7.70 -15.82 -6.24
C GLN A 413 7.89 -15.92 -7.77
N ASN A 414 7.60 -17.07 -8.36
CA ASN A 414 7.79 -17.30 -9.80
C ASN A 414 6.50 -17.08 -10.61
N THR A 415 5.34 -17.01 -9.98
CA THR A 415 4.07 -16.74 -10.67
C THR A 415 3.77 -15.24 -10.61
N PRO A 416 3.14 -14.56 -11.58
CA PRO A 416 2.70 -15.09 -12.87
C PRO A 416 3.88 -15.55 -13.73
N MET A 417 3.81 -16.79 -14.21
CA MET A 417 4.86 -17.42 -15.01
C MET A 417 4.45 -17.49 -16.48
N LEU A 418 5.37 -17.12 -17.38
CA LEU A 418 5.22 -17.34 -18.80
C LEU A 418 5.97 -18.60 -19.23
N ILE A 419 5.29 -19.52 -19.91
CA ILE A 419 5.87 -20.72 -20.50
C ILE A 419 5.94 -20.56 -22.01
N HIS A 420 7.13 -20.68 -22.60
CA HIS A 420 7.31 -20.57 -24.05
C HIS A 420 8.09 -21.73 -24.67
N CYS A 421 7.86 -21.92 -25.95
CA CYS A 421 8.72 -22.67 -26.85
C CYS A 421 8.70 -22.01 -28.24
N GLY A 422 9.45 -22.53 -29.22
CA GLY A 422 9.59 -21.91 -30.55
C GLY A 422 8.26 -21.38 -31.14
N GLY A 423 7.27 -22.26 -31.30
CA GLY A 423 5.91 -21.88 -31.73
C GLY A 423 4.91 -21.64 -30.59
N GLY A 424 5.29 -21.90 -29.33
CA GLY A 424 4.39 -21.90 -28.19
C GLY A 424 3.37 -23.05 -28.14
N LYS A 425 3.43 -24.04 -29.06
CA LYS A 425 2.36 -25.04 -29.26
C LYS A 425 2.71 -26.46 -28.81
N GLY A 426 3.79 -27.05 -29.32
CA GLY A 426 4.17 -28.43 -28.99
C GLY A 426 4.63 -28.57 -27.55
N ARG A 427 5.87 -28.18 -27.26
CA ARG A 427 6.49 -28.30 -25.92
C ARG A 427 5.70 -27.55 -24.83
N ALA A 428 5.44 -26.25 -25.04
CA ALA A 428 4.69 -25.44 -24.09
C ALA A 428 3.24 -25.95 -23.91
N GLY A 429 2.57 -26.38 -24.99
CA GLY A 429 1.24 -26.98 -24.89
C GLY A 429 1.24 -28.33 -24.17
N THR A 430 2.29 -29.14 -24.32
CA THR A 430 2.45 -30.40 -23.55
C THR A 430 2.54 -30.11 -22.06
N VAL A 431 3.33 -29.10 -21.67
CA VAL A 431 3.44 -28.64 -20.28
C VAL A 431 2.10 -28.14 -19.76
N ALA A 432 1.38 -27.30 -20.52
CA ALA A 432 0.05 -26.84 -20.14
C ALA A 432 -0.96 -27.97 -19.99
N ALA A 433 -0.93 -28.99 -20.86
CA ALA A 433 -1.83 -30.13 -20.71
C ALA A 433 -1.51 -30.97 -19.47
N CYS A 434 -0.23 -31.19 -19.16
CA CYS A 434 0.18 -31.84 -17.92
C CYS A 434 -0.23 -31.02 -16.67
N PHE A 435 -0.14 -29.70 -16.74
CA PHE A 435 -0.66 -28.81 -15.69
C PHE A 435 -2.18 -28.98 -15.52
N LEU A 436 -2.95 -28.98 -16.60
CA LEU A 436 -4.40 -29.18 -16.54
C LEU A 436 -4.76 -30.56 -15.98
N VAL A 437 -4.03 -31.62 -16.33
CA VAL A 437 -4.18 -32.95 -15.71
C VAL A 437 -4.00 -32.86 -14.19
N ALA A 438 -2.98 -32.14 -13.73
CA ALA A 438 -2.65 -32.02 -12.32
C ALA A 438 -3.67 -31.16 -11.54
N TYR A 439 -4.00 -29.97 -12.04
CA TYR A 439 -4.72 -28.94 -11.27
C TYR A 439 -6.01 -28.43 -11.92
N GLY A 440 -6.25 -28.74 -13.19
CA GLY A 440 -7.29 -28.10 -13.99
C GLY A 440 -6.99 -26.61 -14.21
N PHE A 441 -8.03 -25.77 -14.25
CA PHE A 441 -7.91 -24.32 -14.43
C PHE A 441 -7.73 -23.54 -13.12
N ALA A 442 -7.32 -24.23 -12.04
CA ALA A 442 -7.10 -23.63 -10.73
C ALA A 442 -5.61 -23.35 -10.48
N LYS A 443 -5.33 -22.54 -9.44
CA LYS A 443 -3.98 -22.41 -8.86
C LYS A 443 -3.47 -23.79 -8.39
N PRO A 444 -2.17 -24.09 -8.49
CA PRO A 444 -1.56 -25.26 -7.85
C PRO A 444 -1.98 -25.43 -6.39
N ASP A 445 -2.28 -26.68 -6.04
CA ASP A 445 -2.60 -27.09 -4.67
C ASP A 445 -1.73 -28.32 -4.33
N SER A 446 -0.74 -28.11 -3.47
CA SER A 446 0.20 -29.15 -3.04
C SER A 446 -0.45 -30.26 -2.20
N SER A 447 -1.67 -30.05 -1.68
CA SER A 447 -2.42 -31.08 -0.96
C SER A 447 -3.05 -32.13 -1.88
N ARG A 448 -3.08 -31.88 -3.19
CA ARG A 448 -3.73 -32.75 -4.17
C ARG A 448 -2.91 -34.02 -4.42
N THR A 449 -3.58 -35.16 -4.28
CA THR A 449 -2.98 -36.50 -4.39
C THR A 449 -3.31 -37.22 -5.70
N GLU A 450 -4.28 -36.73 -6.47
CA GLU A 450 -4.78 -37.38 -7.70
C GLU A 450 -4.95 -36.39 -8.85
N PRO A 451 -4.94 -36.84 -10.12
CA PRO A 451 -5.22 -35.97 -11.26
C PRO A 451 -6.64 -35.40 -11.22
N THR A 452 -6.77 -34.13 -11.61
CA THR A 452 -8.06 -33.42 -11.67
C THR A 452 -8.90 -33.84 -12.87
N MET A 453 -8.23 -34.18 -13.97
CA MET A 453 -8.88 -34.59 -15.20
C MET A 453 -8.02 -35.59 -15.95
N SER A 454 -8.66 -36.38 -16.81
CA SER A 454 -7.96 -37.32 -17.67
C SER A 454 -7.09 -36.61 -18.70
N ALA A 455 -6.09 -37.30 -19.24
CA ALA A 455 -5.25 -36.76 -20.30
C ALA A 455 -6.06 -36.31 -21.53
N LYS A 456 -7.12 -37.06 -21.89
CA LYS A 456 -7.97 -36.72 -23.03
C LYS A 456 -8.76 -35.43 -22.79
N GLU A 457 -9.33 -35.28 -21.59
CA GLU A 457 -10.06 -34.07 -21.20
C GLU A 457 -9.15 -32.84 -21.16
N ALA A 458 -7.95 -32.97 -20.58
CA ALA A 458 -6.96 -31.89 -20.54
C ALA A 458 -6.53 -31.43 -21.94
N ILE A 459 -6.25 -32.38 -22.85
CA ILE A 459 -5.88 -32.08 -24.23
C ILE A 459 -7.04 -31.38 -24.95
N ALA A 460 -8.27 -31.89 -24.79
CA ALA A 460 -9.46 -31.31 -25.42
C ALA A 460 -9.72 -29.89 -24.91
N ALA A 461 -9.66 -29.67 -23.59
CA ALA A 461 -9.84 -28.36 -22.96
C ALA A 461 -8.76 -27.36 -23.42
N LEU A 462 -7.49 -27.77 -23.44
CA LEU A 462 -6.41 -26.91 -23.93
C LEU A 462 -6.60 -26.55 -25.40
N ARG A 463 -6.98 -27.51 -26.26
CA ARG A 463 -7.22 -27.26 -27.68
C ARG A 463 -8.43 -26.36 -27.93
N ALA A 464 -9.42 -26.37 -27.03
CA ALA A 464 -10.57 -25.47 -27.10
C ALA A 464 -10.16 -24.00 -26.94
N ILE A 465 -9.29 -23.67 -25.97
CA ILE A 465 -8.82 -22.29 -25.76
C ILE A 465 -7.60 -21.89 -26.58
N ARG A 466 -6.85 -22.89 -27.04
CA ARG A 466 -5.56 -22.69 -27.70
C ARG A 466 -5.39 -23.69 -28.85
N PRO A 467 -6.07 -23.46 -29.99
CA PRO A 467 -6.07 -24.37 -31.13
C PRO A 467 -4.66 -24.69 -31.66
N GLY A 468 -4.41 -25.99 -31.86
CA GLY A 468 -3.12 -26.52 -32.33
C GLY A 468 -2.07 -26.71 -31.23
N SER A 469 -2.45 -26.62 -29.95
CA SER A 469 -1.59 -27.08 -28.86
C SER A 469 -1.39 -28.59 -28.94
N ILE A 470 -0.17 -29.04 -28.65
CA ILE A 470 0.32 -30.43 -28.82
C ILE A 470 0.37 -30.83 -30.30
N GLU A 471 1.58 -31.01 -30.81
CA GLU A 471 1.86 -31.13 -32.26
C GLU A 471 2.16 -32.56 -32.71
N THR A 472 2.46 -33.47 -31.78
CA THR A 472 2.89 -34.84 -32.09
C THR A 472 2.19 -35.88 -31.22
N GLU A 473 2.03 -37.09 -31.74
CA GLU A 473 1.48 -38.23 -31.00
C GLU A 473 2.30 -38.55 -29.73
N GLN A 474 3.64 -38.47 -29.82
CA GLN A 474 4.52 -38.68 -28.66
C GLN A 474 4.25 -37.69 -27.51
N GLN A 475 3.82 -36.48 -27.82
CA GLN A 475 3.44 -35.50 -26.80
C GLN A 475 2.09 -35.84 -26.17
N GLU A 476 1.10 -36.31 -26.94
CA GLU A 476 -0.18 -36.79 -26.40
C GLU A 476 0.00 -38.02 -25.50
N GLU A 477 0.78 -39.00 -25.96
CA GLU A 477 1.16 -40.18 -25.18
C GLU A 477 1.85 -39.80 -23.88
N PHE A 478 2.71 -38.77 -23.91
CA PHE A 478 3.38 -38.28 -22.71
C PHE A 478 2.39 -37.70 -21.69
N VAL A 479 1.37 -36.94 -22.11
CA VAL A 479 0.35 -36.43 -21.18
C VAL A 479 -0.37 -37.59 -20.48
N ALA A 480 -0.69 -38.66 -21.22
CA ALA A 480 -1.27 -39.88 -20.64
C ALA A 480 -0.29 -40.59 -19.67
N LYS A 481 0.98 -40.68 -20.04
CA LYS A 481 2.05 -41.22 -19.18
C LYS A 481 2.19 -40.42 -17.88
N TYR A 482 2.13 -39.09 -17.95
CA TYR A 482 2.24 -38.23 -16.78
C TYR A 482 1.02 -38.34 -15.87
N CYS A 483 -0.19 -38.38 -16.43
CA CYS A 483 -1.43 -38.68 -15.69
C CYS A 483 -1.32 -40.01 -14.94
N SER A 484 -0.81 -41.07 -15.60
CA SER A 484 -0.56 -42.36 -14.96
C SER A 484 0.52 -42.28 -13.87
N ALA A 485 1.54 -41.44 -14.02
CA ALA A 485 2.58 -41.26 -13.03
C ALA A 485 2.03 -40.65 -11.73
N ILE A 486 1.20 -39.60 -11.82
CA ILE A 486 0.50 -39.00 -10.67
C ILE A 486 -0.36 -40.05 -9.96
N TRP A 487 -1.17 -40.80 -10.71
CA TRP A 487 -2.01 -41.88 -10.17
C TRP A 487 -1.20 -42.93 -9.41
N LYS A 488 -0.08 -43.38 -9.97
CA LYS A 488 0.76 -44.42 -9.35
C LYS A 488 1.47 -43.96 -8.08
N ARG A 489 1.81 -42.66 -7.99
CA ARG A 489 2.50 -42.11 -6.82
C ARG A 489 1.56 -41.54 -5.76
N HIS A 490 0.26 -41.43 -6.05
CA HIS A 490 -0.72 -40.76 -5.19
C HIS A 490 -0.30 -39.35 -4.75
N ALA A 491 0.35 -38.61 -5.65
CA ALA A 491 0.83 -37.24 -5.41
C ALA A 491 1.01 -36.51 -6.74
N VAL A 492 0.83 -35.19 -6.76
CA VAL A 492 1.10 -34.37 -7.97
C VAL A 492 2.59 -34.10 -8.18
N VAL A 493 3.42 -34.17 -7.15
CA VAL A 493 4.88 -34.11 -7.23
C VAL A 493 5.48 -35.22 -6.36
N PRO A 494 6.66 -35.78 -6.70
CA PRO A 494 7.28 -36.80 -5.87
C PRO A 494 7.96 -36.15 -4.66
N ASP A 495 7.90 -36.85 -3.52
CA ASP A 495 8.64 -36.47 -2.32
C ASP A 495 10.13 -36.36 -2.61
N LEU A 496 10.76 -35.35 -2.01
CA LEU A 496 12.20 -35.21 -2.08
C LEU A 496 12.85 -36.25 -1.15
N VAL A 497 13.90 -36.90 -1.66
CA VAL A 497 14.73 -37.79 -0.84
C VAL A 497 15.25 -37.01 0.36
N ALA A 498 15.02 -37.55 1.57
CA ALA A 498 15.39 -36.89 2.82
C ALA A 498 16.91 -36.68 2.90
N GLU A 499 17.29 -35.55 3.49
CA GLU A 499 18.69 -35.25 3.79
C GLU A 499 19.21 -36.17 4.92
N PRO A 500 20.49 -36.60 4.89
CA PRO A 500 21.07 -37.37 5.98
C PRO A 500 21.09 -36.54 7.27
N PRO A 501 20.97 -37.18 8.44
CA PRO A 501 21.05 -36.47 9.71
C PRO A 501 22.40 -35.75 9.85
N PRO A 502 22.46 -34.62 10.58
CA PRO A 502 23.71 -33.91 10.84
C PRO A 502 24.78 -34.81 11.46
N CYS A 503 25.98 -34.79 10.91
CA CYS A 503 27.15 -35.50 11.42
C CYS A 503 28.43 -34.69 11.19
N PRO A 504 29.48 -34.84 12.01
CA PRO A 504 30.77 -34.17 11.79
C PRO A 504 31.53 -34.78 10.60
N PRO A 505 32.52 -34.07 10.02
CA PRO A 505 33.37 -34.60 8.96
C PRO A 505 34.33 -35.66 9.52
N GLU A 506 34.49 -36.79 8.82
CA GLU A 506 35.45 -37.84 9.19
C GLU A 506 36.81 -37.57 8.53
N ILE A 507 37.89 -37.56 9.30
CA ILE A 507 39.24 -37.28 8.78
C ILE A 507 40.11 -38.53 8.92
N GLU A 508 40.56 -39.07 7.79
CA GLU A 508 41.57 -40.13 7.72
C GLU A 508 42.94 -39.50 7.39
N GLY A 509 43.97 -39.84 8.16
CA GLY A 509 45.32 -39.26 8.03
C GLY A 509 45.53 -38.02 8.92
N PHE A 510 46.37 -37.09 8.48
CA PHE A 510 46.68 -35.86 9.22
C PHE A 510 46.37 -34.64 8.36
N MET A 511 45.45 -33.78 8.82
CA MET A 511 45.04 -32.57 8.12
C MET A 511 46.13 -31.48 8.28
N PRO A 512 46.91 -31.15 7.23
CA PRO A 512 48.00 -30.19 7.34
C PRO A 512 47.46 -28.76 7.44
N GLN A 513 48.10 -27.89 8.22
CA GLN A 513 47.74 -26.46 8.27
C GLN A 513 48.11 -25.74 6.95
N ASP A 514 49.16 -26.23 6.30
CA ASP A 514 49.75 -25.80 5.04
C ASP A 514 49.16 -26.54 3.81
N ALA A 515 47.99 -27.19 3.95
CA ALA A 515 47.32 -27.84 2.83
C ALA A 515 47.13 -26.86 1.65
N ASP A 516 47.62 -27.25 0.48
CA ASP A 516 47.78 -26.39 -0.70
C ASP A 516 46.86 -26.78 -1.87
N LEU A 517 46.57 -28.06 -2.05
CA LEU A 517 45.60 -28.58 -3.02
C LEU A 517 44.45 -29.32 -2.34
N PHE A 518 43.22 -28.93 -2.66
CA PHE A 518 41.98 -29.58 -2.23
C PHE A 518 41.30 -30.20 -3.45
N MET A 519 41.35 -31.52 -3.53
CA MET A 519 40.71 -32.28 -4.60
C MET A 519 39.34 -32.76 -4.15
N LEU A 520 38.28 -32.30 -4.80
CA LEU A 520 36.91 -32.74 -4.50
C LEU A 520 36.61 -34.08 -5.18
N VAL A 521 36.00 -35.00 -4.45
CA VAL A 521 35.64 -36.35 -4.93
C VAL A 521 34.19 -36.64 -4.58
N GLY A 522 33.43 -37.23 -5.51
CA GLY A 522 32.05 -37.68 -5.27
C GLY A 522 31.16 -37.54 -6.50
N LEU A 523 29.98 -38.17 -6.46
CA LEU A 523 28.99 -38.17 -7.56
C LEU A 523 28.46 -36.76 -7.89
N ALA A 524 27.96 -36.52 -9.10
CA ALA A 524 27.28 -35.24 -9.36
C ALA A 524 26.02 -35.12 -8.47
N GLY A 525 25.73 -33.91 -7.98
CA GLY A 525 24.66 -33.71 -6.99
C GLY A 525 25.08 -33.94 -5.52
N SER A 526 26.32 -34.39 -5.26
CA SER A 526 26.81 -34.62 -3.88
C SER A 526 27.10 -33.35 -3.07
N GLY A 527 27.05 -32.15 -3.68
CA GLY A 527 27.24 -30.87 -2.99
C GLY A 527 28.60 -30.17 -3.20
N LYS A 528 29.52 -30.77 -3.98
CA LYS A 528 30.89 -30.24 -4.25
C LYS A 528 30.92 -28.77 -4.71
N SER A 529 30.16 -28.42 -5.75
CA SER A 529 30.16 -27.05 -6.27
C SER A 529 29.45 -26.05 -5.36
N THR A 530 28.59 -26.53 -4.46
CA THR A 530 28.02 -25.70 -3.39
C THR A 530 29.08 -25.41 -2.35
N PHE A 531 29.77 -26.45 -1.86
CA PHE A 531 30.90 -26.33 -0.95
C PHE A 531 32.01 -25.42 -1.50
N SER A 532 32.37 -25.58 -2.78
CA SER A 532 33.35 -24.74 -3.47
C SER A 532 32.95 -23.26 -3.44
N ARG A 533 31.70 -22.98 -3.82
CA ARG A 533 31.17 -21.62 -3.76
C ARG A 533 31.18 -21.07 -2.34
N MET A 534 30.80 -21.85 -1.34
CA MET A 534 30.83 -21.40 0.07
C MET A 534 32.24 -21.05 0.55
N LEU A 535 33.27 -21.80 0.15
CA LEU A 535 34.67 -21.49 0.43
C LEU A 535 35.10 -20.17 -0.24
N MET A 536 34.89 -20.07 -1.56
CA MET A 536 35.27 -18.90 -2.35
C MET A 536 34.55 -17.64 -1.90
N VAL A 537 33.28 -17.76 -1.53
CA VAL A 537 32.47 -16.67 -1.01
C VAL A 537 33.02 -16.14 0.32
N ARG A 538 33.46 -17.04 1.21
CA ARG A 538 34.00 -16.68 2.52
C ARG A 538 35.42 -16.14 2.46
N ASP A 539 36.24 -16.63 1.53
CA ASP A 539 37.62 -16.20 1.33
C ASP A 539 37.98 -16.09 -0.16
N PRO A 540 37.54 -15.04 -0.86
CA PRO A 540 37.73 -14.91 -2.31
C PRO A 540 39.19 -14.82 -2.75
N ARG A 541 40.09 -14.40 -1.85
CA ARG A 541 41.52 -14.22 -2.14
C ARG A 541 42.37 -15.40 -1.72
N GLY A 542 41.89 -16.22 -0.78
CA GLY A 542 42.59 -17.41 -0.31
C GLY A 542 42.45 -18.63 -1.21
N TRP A 543 41.54 -18.62 -2.20
CA TRP A 543 41.26 -19.75 -3.08
C TRP A 543 41.50 -19.45 -4.56
N ALA A 544 42.27 -20.31 -5.23
CA ALA A 544 42.25 -20.46 -6.68
C ALA A 544 41.29 -21.60 -7.04
N TYR A 545 40.28 -21.30 -7.86
CA TYR A 545 39.24 -22.26 -8.24
C TYR A 545 39.48 -22.82 -9.64
N VAL A 546 39.54 -24.14 -9.76
CA VAL A 546 39.64 -24.83 -11.03
C VAL A 546 38.47 -25.80 -11.17
N SER A 547 37.58 -25.51 -12.11
CA SER A 547 36.40 -26.32 -12.40
C SER A 547 36.29 -26.66 -13.87
N GLN A 548 35.95 -27.93 -14.16
CA GLN A 548 35.70 -28.34 -15.53
C GLN A 548 34.39 -27.76 -16.06
N ASP A 549 33.40 -27.59 -15.18
CA ASP A 549 32.10 -27.04 -15.58
C ASP A 549 32.23 -25.57 -16.03
N GLU A 550 33.18 -24.80 -15.49
CA GLU A 550 33.46 -23.42 -15.91
C GLU A 550 34.43 -23.33 -17.09
N SER A 551 35.47 -24.15 -17.13
CA SER A 551 36.49 -24.12 -18.20
C SER A 551 36.05 -24.81 -19.50
N GLY A 552 34.93 -25.54 -19.48
CA GLY A 552 34.28 -26.15 -20.64
C GLY A 552 34.96 -27.41 -21.18
N SER A 553 36.19 -27.73 -20.80
CA SER A 553 36.89 -28.95 -21.24
C SER A 553 37.92 -29.48 -20.23
N ARG A 554 38.19 -30.79 -20.28
CA ARG A 554 39.22 -31.43 -19.44
C ARG A 554 40.62 -30.85 -19.69
N SER A 555 40.98 -30.62 -20.95
CA SER A 555 42.28 -30.07 -21.34
C SER A 555 42.53 -28.66 -20.80
N ALA A 556 41.50 -27.81 -20.75
CA ALA A 556 41.59 -26.49 -20.14
C ALA A 556 41.83 -26.60 -18.62
N CYS A 557 41.15 -27.52 -17.92
CA CYS A 557 41.43 -27.82 -16.51
C CYS A 557 42.85 -28.33 -16.26
N GLU A 558 43.34 -29.26 -17.09
CA GLU A 558 44.72 -29.80 -16.99
C GLU A 558 45.75 -28.68 -17.14
N THR A 559 45.54 -27.78 -18.09
CA THR A 559 46.37 -26.58 -18.28
C THR A 559 46.31 -25.65 -17.08
N ALA A 560 45.11 -25.43 -16.52
CA ALA A 560 44.92 -24.58 -15.35
C ALA A 560 45.66 -25.14 -14.13
N ILE A 561 45.51 -26.43 -13.82
CA ILE A 561 46.21 -27.11 -12.70
C ILE A 561 47.73 -27.13 -12.89
N GLY A 562 48.21 -27.40 -14.11
CA GLY A 562 49.64 -27.45 -14.41
C GLY A 562 50.35 -26.08 -14.33
N ASN A 563 49.62 -24.99 -14.56
CA ASN A 563 50.18 -23.63 -14.60
C ASN A 563 49.78 -22.76 -13.39
N VAL A 564 49.22 -23.34 -12.32
CA VAL A 564 48.89 -22.55 -11.13
C VAL A 564 50.16 -22.01 -10.48
N HIS A 565 50.19 -20.70 -10.23
CA HIS A 565 51.15 -20.05 -9.34
C HIS A 565 50.43 -19.69 -8.03
N PRO A 566 50.42 -20.60 -7.03
CA PRO A 566 49.55 -20.43 -5.88
C PRO A 566 49.98 -19.23 -5.03
N ARG A 567 49.10 -18.21 -4.94
CA ARG A 567 49.13 -17.17 -3.89
C ARG A 567 48.31 -17.57 -2.65
N GLY A 568 47.70 -18.76 -2.67
CA GLY A 568 46.77 -19.31 -1.68
C GLY A 568 46.48 -20.80 -1.95
N ARG A 569 45.37 -21.33 -1.44
CA ARG A 569 44.94 -22.72 -1.62
C ARG A 569 44.28 -22.94 -2.97
N VAL A 570 44.42 -24.12 -3.55
CA VAL A 570 43.83 -24.48 -4.85
C VAL A 570 42.70 -25.48 -4.64
N LEU A 571 41.54 -25.21 -5.24
CA LEU A 571 40.39 -26.10 -5.21
C LEU A 571 40.13 -26.69 -6.59
N LEU A 572 40.19 -28.01 -6.71
CA LEU A 572 39.87 -28.75 -7.93
C LEU A 572 38.46 -29.35 -7.81
N ASP A 573 37.46 -28.69 -8.41
CA ASP A 573 36.06 -29.14 -8.42
C ASP A 573 35.76 -29.99 -9.68
N ARG A 574 35.81 -31.31 -9.48
CA ARG A 574 35.35 -32.34 -10.42
C ARG A 574 34.76 -33.51 -9.63
N CYS A 575 34.21 -34.51 -10.33
CA CYS A 575 33.73 -35.72 -9.66
C CYS A 575 34.85 -36.67 -9.21
N ASN A 576 35.96 -36.73 -9.95
CA ASN A 576 37.19 -37.47 -9.61
C ASN A 576 36.95 -38.91 -9.09
N VAL A 577 36.07 -39.64 -9.78
CA VAL A 577 35.51 -40.91 -9.32
C VAL A 577 36.49 -42.09 -9.40
N SER A 578 37.41 -42.10 -10.37
CA SER A 578 38.38 -43.18 -10.57
C SER A 578 39.72 -42.86 -9.89
N ARG A 579 40.49 -43.92 -9.55
CA ARG A 579 41.84 -43.77 -8.99
C ARG A 579 42.82 -43.22 -10.03
N GLU A 580 42.70 -43.69 -11.27
CA GLU A 580 43.56 -43.31 -12.39
C GLU A 580 43.43 -41.81 -12.69
N ASP A 581 42.21 -41.26 -12.64
CA ASP A 581 42.00 -39.82 -12.81
C ASP A 581 42.68 -39.03 -11.69
N ARG A 582 42.47 -39.40 -10.42
CA ARG A 582 43.06 -38.70 -9.28
C ARG A 582 44.58 -38.69 -9.32
N LYS A 583 45.18 -39.83 -9.70
CA LYS A 583 46.63 -39.94 -9.90
C LYS A 583 47.13 -38.94 -10.95
N GLY A 584 46.46 -38.85 -12.10
CA GLY A 584 46.85 -37.90 -13.15
C GLY A 584 46.83 -36.44 -12.69
N TRP A 585 45.84 -36.05 -11.88
CA TRP A 585 45.77 -34.69 -11.31
C TRP A 585 46.88 -34.42 -10.28
N LEU A 586 47.19 -35.40 -9.43
CA LEU A 586 48.29 -35.29 -8.46
C LEU A 586 49.64 -35.18 -9.17
N ASP A 587 49.86 -35.97 -10.23
CA ASP A 587 51.08 -35.93 -11.04
C ASP A 587 51.25 -34.54 -11.69
N LEU A 588 50.17 -33.95 -12.23
CA LEU A 588 50.18 -32.59 -12.81
C LEU A 588 50.44 -31.48 -11.79
N ALA A 589 50.01 -31.66 -10.54
CA ALA A 589 50.21 -30.68 -9.47
C ALA A 589 51.53 -30.86 -8.70
N SER A 590 52.26 -31.96 -8.96
CA SER A 590 53.40 -32.41 -8.14
C SER A 590 54.57 -31.43 -8.02
N HIS A 591 54.71 -30.48 -8.95
CA HIS A 591 55.74 -29.44 -8.94
C HIS A 591 55.44 -28.27 -7.99
N TRP A 592 54.19 -28.09 -7.55
CA TRP A 592 53.81 -27.04 -6.59
C TRP A 592 53.02 -27.54 -5.38
N ALA A 593 52.28 -28.64 -5.47
CA ALA A 593 51.49 -29.20 -4.38
C ALA A 593 52.35 -30.15 -3.51
N THR A 594 52.58 -29.74 -2.28
CA THR A 594 53.34 -30.46 -1.24
C THR A 594 52.44 -31.21 -0.26
N SER A 595 51.25 -30.67 0.01
CA SER A 595 50.32 -31.15 1.04
C SER A 595 48.89 -31.33 0.50
N PRO A 596 48.67 -32.21 -0.51
CA PRO A 596 47.36 -32.40 -1.12
C PRO A 596 46.37 -33.11 -0.18
N VAL A 597 45.14 -32.61 -0.15
CA VAL A 597 44.01 -33.13 0.64
C VAL A 597 42.87 -33.54 -0.30
N CYS A 598 42.28 -34.71 -0.04
CA CYS A 598 41.07 -35.15 -0.70
C CYS A 598 39.85 -34.80 0.16
N VAL A 599 38.83 -34.16 -0.43
CA VAL A 599 37.53 -33.94 0.22
C VAL A 599 36.49 -34.80 -0.50
N TRP A 600 36.09 -35.89 0.14
CA TRP A 600 35.18 -36.87 -0.41
C TRP A 600 33.75 -36.66 0.09
N PHE A 601 32.83 -36.37 -0.83
CA PHE A 601 31.40 -36.26 -0.58
C PHE A 601 30.74 -37.63 -0.75
N ASP A 602 30.53 -38.31 0.37
CA ASP A 602 29.99 -39.66 0.47
C ASP A 602 28.49 -39.61 0.78
N TYR A 603 27.73 -39.10 -0.19
CA TYR A 603 26.27 -39.07 -0.14
C TYR A 603 25.68 -40.23 -0.93
N ASP A 604 24.52 -40.70 -0.49
CA ASP A 604 23.78 -41.75 -1.18
C ASP A 604 23.48 -41.39 -2.65
N ARG A 605 23.51 -42.41 -3.52
CA ARG A 605 23.28 -42.25 -4.96
C ARG A 605 21.90 -41.70 -5.26
N GLU A 606 20.86 -42.16 -4.56
CA GLU A 606 19.49 -41.73 -4.81
C GLU A 606 19.30 -40.27 -4.44
N LEU A 607 19.91 -39.81 -3.34
CA LEU A 607 19.90 -38.40 -2.96
C LEU A 607 20.67 -37.53 -3.96
N CYS A 608 21.88 -37.95 -4.37
CA CYS A 608 22.67 -37.24 -5.38
C CYS A 608 21.90 -37.13 -6.71
N MET A 609 21.29 -38.23 -7.14
CA MET A 609 20.45 -38.29 -8.33
C MET A 609 19.24 -37.37 -8.19
N SER A 610 18.53 -37.41 -7.05
CA SER A 610 17.39 -36.52 -6.77
C SER A 610 17.81 -35.06 -6.87
N ARG A 611 18.91 -34.65 -6.21
CA ARG A 611 19.42 -33.27 -6.28
C ARG A 611 19.79 -32.86 -7.71
N ALA A 612 20.42 -33.76 -8.48
CA ALA A 612 20.78 -33.49 -9.87
C ALA A 612 19.54 -33.39 -10.79
N GLN A 613 18.52 -34.21 -10.58
CA GLN A 613 17.25 -34.16 -11.31
C GLN A 613 16.45 -32.88 -11.01
N ASN A 614 16.53 -32.40 -9.77
CA ASN A 614 15.81 -31.20 -9.33
C ASN A 614 16.57 -29.89 -9.58
N ARG A 615 17.76 -29.94 -10.18
CA ARG A 615 18.56 -28.75 -10.48
C ARG A 615 18.18 -28.16 -11.83
N ALA A 616 17.46 -27.04 -11.80
CA ALA A 616 17.20 -26.23 -12.99
C ALA A 616 18.50 -25.58 -13.51
N GLY A 617 18.68 -25.51 -14.84
CA GLY A 617 19.74 -24.69 -15.46
C GLY A 617 21.19 -25.21 -15.33
N HIS A 618 21.43 -26.50 -15.10
CA HIS A 618 22.80 -27.05 -15.16
C HIS A 618 23.37 -26.91 -16.58
N PRO A 619 24.58 -26.35 -16.77
CA PRO A 619 25.14 -26.08 -18.11
C PRO A 619 25.38 -27.36 -18.93
N THR A 620 25.68 -28.49 -18.27
CA THR A 620 26.11 -29.74 -18.92
C THR A 620 25.19 -30.96 -18.73
N LEU A 621 24.21 -30.92 -17.80
CA LEU A 621 23.41 -32.10 -17.40
C LEU A 621 21.94 -31.71 -17.16
N PRO A 622 21.10 -31.64 -18.21
CA PRO A 622 19.68 -31.33 -18.03
C PRO A 622 18.94 -32.49 -17.32
N PRO A 623 17.93 -32.19 -16.49
CA PRO A 623 17.08 -33.21 -15.86
C PRO A 623 16.53 -34.25 -16.85
N GLY A 624 16.38 -35.49 -16.39
CA GLY A 624 15.88 -36.63 -17.16
C GLY A 624 16.88 -37.78 -17.25
N ASN A 625 16.83 -38.53 -18.35
CA ASN A 625 17.61 -39.77 -18.52
C ASN A 625 19.13 -39.54 -18.60
N ARG A 626 19.57 -38.36 -19.08
CA ARG A 626 21.00 -38.03 -19.15
C ARG A 626 21.64 -38.01 -17.76
N VAL A 627 20.96 -37.45 -16.77
CA VAL A 627 21.42 -37.47 -15.37
C VAL A 627 21.52 -38.90 -14.85
N ARG A 628 20.48 -39.73 -15.04
CA ARG A 628 20.47 -41.14 -14.62
C ARG A 628 21.65 -41.92 -15.20
N ASN A 629 21.80 -41.90 -16.52
CA ASN A 629 22.87 -42.63 -17.20
C ASN A 629 24.27 -42.16 -16.76
N THR A 630 24.44 -40.85 -16.56
CA THR A 630 25.71 -40.28 -16.10
C THR A 630 26.01 -40.71 -14.66
N MET A 631 25.00 -40.74 -13.78
CA MET A 631 25.15 -41.22 -12.40
C MET A 631 25.51 -42.71 -12.36
N ASP A 632 24.89 -43.54 -13.20
CA ASP A 632 25.20 -44.96 -13.28
C ASP A 632 26.63 -45.22 -13.75
N GLN A 633 27.07 -44.50 -14.78
CA GLN A 633 28.46 -44.57 -15.24
C GLN A 633 29.45 -44.13 -14.15
N MET A 634 29.18 -43.00 -13.49
CA MET A 634 30.03 -42.50 -12.41
C MET A 634 30.11 -43.47 -11.23
N GLN A 635 28.99 -44.07 -10.84
CA GLN A 635 28.92 -45.05 -9.75
C GLN A 635 29.73 -46.30 -10.10
N ASN A 636 29.61 -46.80 -11.33
CA ASN A 636 30.35 -48.00 -11.77
C ASN A 636 31.86 -47.77 -11.85
N MET A 637 32.30 -46.54 -12.13
CA MET A 637 33.72 -46.16 -12.14
C MET A 637 34.24 -45.75 -10.75
N PHE A 638 33.37 -45.61 -9.75
CA PHE A 638 33.74 -45.03 -8.48
C PHE A 638 34.64 -45.96 -7.67
N VAL A 639 35.82 -45.46 -7.31
CA VAL A 639 36.77 -46.12 -6.42
C VAL A 639 37.01 -45.20 -5.22
N LYS A 640 36.70 -45.72 -4.02
CA LYS A 640 36.92 -45.01 -2.74
C LYS A 640 38.37 -44.47 -2.66
N PRO A 641 38.56 -43.17 -2.35
CA PRO A 641 39.89 -42.58 -2.21
C PRO A 641 40.65 -43.21 -1.04
N SER A 642 41.97 -43.30 -1.16
CA SER A 642 42.85 -43.84 -0.12
C SER A 642 44.14 -43.03 0.02
N LEU A 643 44.72 -43.00 1.22
CA LEU A 643 45.99 -42.30 1.49
C LEU A 643 47.16 -42.83 0.64
N LYS A 644 47.06 -44.07 0.15
CA LYS A 644 48.05 -44.69 -0.75
C LYS A 644 48.19 -43.97 -2.09
N GLU A 645 47.24 -43.10 -2.45
CA GLU A 645 47.24 -42.33 -3.70
C GLU A 645 48.14 -41.08 -3.63
N GLY A 646 48.61 -40.69 -2.45
CA GLY A 646 49.49 -39.53 -2.25
C GLY A 646 48.89 -38.38 -1.43
N PHE A 647 47.62 -38.48 -1.04
CA PHE A 647 46.97 -37.50 -0.16
C PHE A 647 47.53 -37.55 1.27
N LYS A 648 47.65 -36.39 1.93
CA LYS A 648 48.02 -36.28 3.36
C LYS A 648 46.84 -36.53 4.29
N ALA A 649 45.65 -36.15 3.84
CA ALA A 649 44.39 -36.39 4.52
C ALA A 649 43.26 -36.67 3.53
N ILE A 650 42.28 -37.44 3.98
CA ILE A 650 40.99 -37.61 3.31
C ILE A 650 39.91 -37.14 4.29
N VAL A 651 39.14 -36.13 3.90
CA VAL A 651 38.02 -35.62 4.67
C VAL A 651 36.73 -36.09 4.03
N THR A 652 35.96 -36.92 4.75
CA THR A 652 34.69 -37.48 4.27
C THR A 652 33.52 -36.66 4.78
N ILE A 653 32.66 -36.22 3.86
CA ILE A 653 31.48 -35.39 4.08
C ILE A 653 30.23 -36.21 3.80
N ARG A 654 29.39 -36.44 4.82
CA ARG A 654 28.11 -37.18 4.71
C ARG A 654 26.87 -36.36 5.07
N SER A 655 27.04 -35.11 5.50
CA SER A 655 25.93 -34.22 5.85
C SER A 655 26.28 -32.76 5.52
N LEU A 656 25.25 -31.92 5.39
CA LEU A 656 25.46 -30.47 5.17
C LEU A 656 26.21 -29.85 6.34
N ALA A 657 25.93 -30.28 7.57
CA ALA A 657 26.65 -29.85 8.76
C ALA A 657 28.15 -30.18 8.70
N ALA A 658 28.54 -31.35 8.20
CA ALA A 658 29.95 -31.69 7.98
C ALA A 658 30.62 -30.76 6.95
N ALA A 659 29.90 -30.44 5.86
CA ALA A 659 30.38 -29.51 4.85
C ALA A 659 30.58 -28.11 5.44
N ASP A 660 29.61 -27.60 6.20
CA ASP A 660 29.67 -26.30 6.87
C ASP A 660 30.80 -26.22 7.90
N GLU A 661 31.01 -27.29 8.67
CA GLU A 661 32.10 -27.39 9.64
C GLU A 661 33.47 -27.33 8.92
N LEU A 662 33.63 -28.06 7.82
CA LEU A 662 34.85 -28.01 7.03
C LEU A 662 35.05 -26.65 6.36
N VAL A 663 34.00 -26.03 5.83
CA VAL A 663 34.04 -24.65 5.31
C VAL A 663 34.52 -23.69 6.39
N ALA A 664 34.00 -23.80 7.62
CA ALA A 664 34.42 -22.95 8.74
C ALA A 664 35.87 -23.17 9.16
N ARG A 665 36.39 -24.40 9.07
CA ARG A 665 37.81 -24.72 9.35
C ARG A 665 38.75 -24.18 8.28
N LEU A 666 38.35 -24.23 7.02
CA LEU A 666 39.22 -23.87 5.89
C LEU A 666 39.14 -22.38 5.52
N SER A 667 37.94 -21.81 5.55
CA SER A 667 37.68 -20.40 5.33
C SER A 667 37.05 -19.80 6.59
N PRO A 668 37.87 -19.22 7.48
CA PRO A 668 37.39 -18.71 8.77
C PRO A 668 36.29 -17.66 8.59
N ALA A 669 35.52 -17.45 9.66
CA ALA A 669 34.33 -16.59 9.63
C ALA A 669 34.62 -15.22 9.01
N VAL A 670 33.69 -14.74 8.18
CA VAL A 670 33.78 -13.41 7.59
C VAL A 670 33.87 -12.40 8.71
N THR A 671 35.04 -11.78 8.83
CA THR A 671 35.32 -10.83 9.90
C THR A 671 34.49 -9.57 9.69
N LEU A 672 34.29 -8.82 10.79
CA LEU A 672 33.60 -7.55 10.74
C LEU A 672 34.25 -6.63 9.70
N PHE A 673 33.49 -6.16 8.72
CA PHE A 673 33.97 -5.15 7.78
C PHE A 673 33.98 -3.80 8.49
N LYS A 674 35.18 -3.36 8.90
CA LYS A 674 35.36 -2.08 9.59
C LYS A 674 34.99 -0.94 8.64
N PHE A 675 34.03 -0.10 9.02
CA PHE A 675 33.66 1.04 8.20
C PHE A 675 34.89 1.97 8.03
N PRO A 676 35.38 2.15 6.79
CA PRO A 676 36.64 2.84 6.53
C PRO A 676 36.53 4.33 6.87
N ARG A 677 37.67 5.00 7.10
CA ARG A 677 37.70 6.46 7.30
C ARG A 677 37.38 7.15 5.97
N THR A 678 36.39 8.03 5.97
CA THR A 678 36.09 8.93 4.86
C THR A 678 37.05 10.11 4.91
N ALA A 679 37.71 10.44 3.80
CA ALA A 679 38.67 11.55 3.75
C ALA A 679 37.97 12.92 3.67
N HIS A 680 38.58 13.95 4.25
CA HIS A 680 38.22 15.35 4.04
C HIS A 680 38.70 15.80 2.65
N LEU A 681 37.76 16.25 1.81
CA LEU A 681 38.09 16.85 0.50
C LEU A 681 38.54 18.30 0.62
N LEU A 682 38.07 18.98 1.67
CA LEU A 682 38.41 20.34 2.03
C LEU A 682 38.52 20.38 3.56
N ASP A 683 39.66 20.83 4.07
CA ASP A 683 39.82 21.10 5.50
C ASP A 683 39.45 22.56 5.78
N LEU A 684 38.28 22.74 6.40
CA LEU A 684 37.78 24.05 6.81
C LEU A 684 38.17 24.39 8.26
N GLY A 685 39.04 23.60 8.91
CA GLY A 685 39.43 23.75 10.31
C GLY A 685 38.78 22.74 11.26
N SER A 686 38.04 21.77 10.71
CA SER A 686 37.32 20.73 11.47
C SER A 686 38.04 19.37 11.48
N ALA A 687 39.12 19.21 10.70
CA ALA A 687 39.87 17.97 10.64
C ALA A 687 40.73 17.81 11.90
N THR A 688 40.73 16.60 12.48
CA THR A 688 41.59 16.24 13.62
C THR A 688 42.91 15.65 13.13
N SER A 689 43.90 15.47 14.02
CA SER A 689 45.19 14.83 13.68
C SER A 689 45.05 13.38 13.18
N ASP A 690 43.88 12.76 13.38
CA ASP A 690 43.55 11.40 12.98
C ASP A 690 42.77 11.32 11.63
N ASP A 691 42.37 12.45 11.05
CA ASP A 691 41.64 12.50 9.79
C ASP A 691 42.55 12.38 8.56
N ILE A 692 42.01 11.80 7.48
CA ILE A 692 42.68 11.70 6.19
C ILE A 692 42.24 12.90 5.34
N VAL A 693 43.17 13.65 4.77
CA VAL A 693 42.88 14.73 3.81
C VAL A 693 43.27 14.27 2.40
N SER A 694 42.40 14.49 1.41
CA SER A 694 42.61 14.07 0.02
C SER A 694 42.15 15.14 -0.96
N ASP A 695 42.83 15.27 -2.10
CA ASP A 695 42.43 16.22 -3.15
C ASP A 695 41.06 15.89 -3.77
N ILE A 696 40.42 16.91 -4.34
CA ILE A 696 39.16 16.76 -5.07
C ILE A 696 39.37 15.84 -6.29
N PRO A 697 38.61 14.74 -6.42
CA PRO A 697 38.81 13.78 -7.49
C PRO A 697 38.42 14.34 -8.87
N SER A 698 39.26 14.07 -9.89
CA SER A 698 38.93 14.34 -11.29
C SER A 698 37.89 13.35 -11.84
N LEU A 699 36.94 13.83 -12.64
CA LEU A 699 35.88 13.01 -13.24
C LEU A 699 36.30 12.45 -14.60
N SER A 700 36.04 11.17 -14.84
CA SER A 700 36.06 10.56 -16.18
C SER A 700 34.70 10.72 -16.87
N ASP A 701 34.65 10.62 -18.21
CA ASP A 701 33.45 10.85 -19.03
C ASP A 701 32.21 10.03 -18.60
N ASP A 702 32.39 8.83 -18.03
CA ASP A 702 31.30 7.94 -17.59
C ASP A 702 30.95 8.05 -16.09
N SER A 703 31.54 9.00 -15.36
CA SER A 703 31.33 9.18 -13.91
C SER A 703 30.44 10.38 -13.61
N HIS A 704 29.69 10.31 -12.50
CA HIS A 704 28.96 11.46 -11.97
C HIS A 704 29.11 11.56 -10.45
N VAL A 705 28.78 12.71 -9.89
CA VAL A 705 28.86 12.98 -8.45
C VAL A 705 27.47 12.92 -7.83
N VAL A 706 27.38 12.31 -6.65
CA VAL A 706 26.22 12.35 -5.76
C VAL A 706 26.66 13.00 -4.45
N ILE A 707 25.98 14.05 -4.04
CA ILE A 707 26.25 14.78 -2.79
C ILE A 707 25.02 14.65 -1.89
N THR A 708 25.22 14.19 -0.67
CA THR A 708 24.19 14.08 0.37
C THR A 708 24.57 14.91 1.58
N GLU A 709 23.59 15.28 2.39
CA GLU A 709 23.86 15.89 3.70
C GLU A 709 24.66 14.90 4.57
N LYS A 710 25.65 15.40 5.31
CA LYS A 710 26.29 14.61 6.35
C LYS A 710 25.53 14.81 7.65
N VAL A 711 25.14 13.71 8.28
CA VAL A 711 24.47 13.72 9.60
C VAL A 711 25.41 13.19 10.69
N ASP A 712 25.15 13.66 11.90
CA ASP A 712 25.96 13.46 13.11
C ASP A 712 25.27 12.45 14.03
N GLY A 713 25.67 11.18 13.91
CA GLY A 713 25.14 10.09 14.70
C GLY A 713 26.22 9.04 14.99
N ALA A 714 25.78 7.89 15.50
CA ALA A 714 26.66 6.75 15.68
C ALA A 714 26.68 5.89 14.40
N ASN A 715 27.86 5.69 13.82
CA ASN A 715 28.01 4.86 12.63
C ASN A 715 27.44 3.46 12.88
N MET A 716 26.57 3.00 11.98
CA MET A 716 25.78 1.79 12.16
C MET A 716 25.77 0.97 10.88
N GLY A 717 25.95 -0.35 11.01
CA GLY A 717 25.91 -1.30 9.91
C GLY A 717 25.03 -2.51 10.24
N PHE A 718 24.22 -2.95 9.28
CA PHE A 718 23.37 -4.13 9.39
C PHE A 718 23.80 -5.19 8.37
N SER A 719 23.92 -6.44 8.83
CA SER A 719 24.24 -7.61 8.00
C SER A 719 23.54 -8.86 8.55
N LEU A 720 23.52 -9.97 7.82
CA LEU A 720 22.93 -11.22 8.34
C LEU A 720 23.99 -12.11 8.97
N SER A 721 23.57 -12.95 9.92
CA SER A 721 24.35 -14.10 10.37
C SER A 721 24.47 -15.14 9.26
N ALA A 722 25.48 -16.02 9.34
CA ALA A 722 25.73 -17.03 8.30
C ALA A 722 24.56 -18.00 8.11
N ASP A 723 23.79 -18.25 9.16
CA ASP A 723 22.61 -19.12 9.22
C ASP A 723 21.28 -18.39 8.96
N ARG A 724 21.31 -17.08 8.65
CA ARG A 724 20.14 -16.22 8.40
C ARG A 724 19.17 -16.05 9.58
N THR A 725 19.54 -16.51 10.77
CA THR A 725 18.66 -16.44 11.94
C THR A 725 18.65 -15.05 12.57
N GLN A 726 19.76 -14.30 12.45
CA GLN A 726 19.96 -13.04 13.13
C GLN A 726 20.37 -11.92 12.17
N ILE A 727 19.87 -10.73 12.47
CA ILE A 727 20.42 -9.48 11.95
C ILE A 727 21.55 -9.05 12.89
N LEU A 728 22.77 -9.08 12.37
CA LEU A 728 23.96 -8.62 13.05
C LEU A 728 24.09 -7.11 12.91
N VAL A 729 24.18 -6.44 14.06
CA VAL A 729 24.33 -4.99 14.12
C VAL A 729 25.75 -4.63 14.55
N GLN A 730 26.42 -3.82 13.74
CA GLN A 730 27.77 -3.33 14.01
C GLN A 730 27.80 -1.82 14.17
N ASN A 731 28.66 -1.35 15.08
CA ASN A 731 29.22 -0.01 14.98
C ASN A 731 30.43 -0.06 14.00
N ARG A 732 31.30 0.92 14.03
CA ARG A 732 32.46 1.03 13.16
C ARG A 732 33.38 -0.19 13.17
N SER A 733 33.71 -0.72 14.35
CA SER A 733 34.79 -1.72 14.51
C SER A 733 34.42 -2.94 15.37
N HIS A 734 33.19 -3.02 15.88
CA HIS A 734 32.71 -4.12 16.71
C HIS A 734 31.19 -4.26 16.60
N TYR A 735 30.67 -5.45 16.90
CA TYR A 735 29.23 -5.71 16.98
C TYR A 735 28.64 -5.12 18.27
N ILE A 736 27.39 -4.67 18.19
CA ILE A 736 26.66 -4.04 19.30
C ILE A 736 25.27 -4.66 19.45
N ASN A 737 24.68 -4.48 20.62
CA ASN A 737 23.33 -4.92 20.97
C ASN A 737 22.67 -3.91 21.93
N PRO A 738 21.39 -4.08 22.30
CA PRO A 738 20.70 -3.13 23.19
C PRO A 738 21.33 -2.94 24.58
N ALA A 739 22.14 -3.90 25.04
CA ALA A 739 22.86 -3.83 26.31
C ALA A 739 24.26 -3.19 26.18
N SER A 740 24.76 -2.95 24.96
CA SER A 740 26.12 -2.43 24.75
C SER A 740 26.31 -1.00 25.25
N HIS A 741 25.30 -0.14 25.07
CA HIS A 741 25.32 1.25 25.55
C HIS A 741 23.88 1.79 25.63
N GLU A 742 23.63 2.80 26.45
CA GLU A 742 22.30 3.37 26.67
C GLU A 742 21.64 3.87 25.36
N GLN A 743 22.44 4.48 24.47
CA GLN A 743 22.00 4.93 23.14
C GLN A 743 21.45 3.81 22.23
N PHE A 744 21.79 2.55 22.51
CA PHE A 744 21.37 1.40 21.72
C PHE A 744 20.19 0.65 22.36
N ARG A 745 19.66 1.07 23.52
CA ARG A 745 18.52 0.38 24.16
C ARG A 745 17.32 0.19 23.23
N ARG A 746 17.06 1.16 22.35
CA ARG A 746 15.94 1.14 21.38
C ARG A 746 16.21 0.34 20.11
N LEU A 747 17.44 -0.16 19.93
CA LEU A 747 17.87 -0.87 18.73
C LEU A 747 17.08 -2.16 18.51
N GLY A 748 16.78 -2.92 19.58
CA GLY A 748 16.07 -4.20 19.47
C GLY A 748 14.68 -4.03 18.86
N THR A 749 13.91 -3.06 19.38
CA THR A 749 12.57 -2.74 18.87
C THR A 749 12.61 -2.22 17.43
N TRP A 750 13.60 -1.39 17.09
CA TRP A 750 13.75 -0.88 15.72
C TRP A 750 14.09 -2.00 14.73
N VAL A 751 15.03 -2.88 15.07
CA VAL A 751 15.40 -4.03 14.21
C VAL A 751 14.21 -4.96 13.99
N GLU A 752 13.40 -5.22 15.02
CA GLU A 752 12.22 -6.07 14.88
C GLU A 752 11.15 -5.44 13.98
N ARG A 753 10.88 -4.13 14.17
CA ARG A 753 9.96 -3.37 13.31
C ARG A 753 10.37 -3.41 11.83
N HIS A 754 11.67 -3.32 11.55
CA HIS A 754 12.21 -3.31 10.19
C HIS A 754 12.76 -4.67 9.74
N ARG A 755 12.41 -5.77 10.44
CA ARG A 755 13.01 -7.08 10.17
C ARG A 755 12.75 -7.54 8.74
N GLU A 756 11.50 -7.44 8.27
CA GLU A 756 11.12 -7.83 6.90
C GLU A 756 11.84 -6.97 5.85
N ASP A 757 11.92 -5.65 6.08
CA ASP A 757 12.63 -4.72 5.20
C ASP A 757 14.13 -5.03 5.12
N LEU A 758 14.78 -5.25 6.26
CA LEU A 758 16.20 -5.60 6.33
C LEU A 758 16.48 -6.95 5.66
N MET A 759 15.62 -7.95 5.86
CA MET A 759 15.75 -9.25 5.19
C MET A 759 15.60 -9.09 3.67
N ARG A 760 14.64 -8.29 3.20
CA ARG A 760 14.46 -7.99 1.76
C ARG A 760 15.70 -7.34 1.13
N VAL A 761 16.37 -6.46 1.87
CA VAL A 761 17.58 -5.75 1.40
C VAL A 761 18.83 -6.65 1.47
N LEU A 762 18.97 -7.45 2.53
CA LEU A 762 20.22 -8.16 2.85
C LEU A 762 20.24 -9.62 2.37
N ASP A 763 19.12 -10.36 2.41
CA ASP A 763 19.06 -11.80 2.03
C ASP A 763 18.88 -11.99 0.53
N ARG A 764 19.79 -11.42 -0.26
CA ARG A 764 19.71 -11.45 -1.73
C ARG A 764 20.59 -12.52 -2.36
N ASP A 765 21.47 -13.13 -1.58
CA ASP A 765 22.37 -14.17 -2.05
C ASP A 765 22.06 -15.50 -1.34
N PRO A 766 21.52 -16.50 -2.05
CA PRO A 766 21.15 -17.78 -1.44
C PRO A 766 22.35 -18.58 -0.93
N LEU A 767 23.58 -18.22 -1.34
CA LEU A 767 24.82 -18.89 -0.92
C LEU A 767 25.68 -18.01 0.00
N PHE A 768 25.42 -16.70 0.06
CA PHE A 768 26.16 -15.76 0.90
C PHE A 768 25.26 -14.83 1.72
N ALA A 769 24.64 -15.36 2.78
CA ALA A 769 23.80 -14.56 3.68
C ALA A 769 24.49 -13.26 4.17
N GLN A 770 25.79 -13.34 4.45
CA GLN A 770 26.63 -12.25 4.96
C GLN A 770 27.10 -11.25 3.89
N ARG A 771 26.67 -11.36 2.63
CA ARG A 771 27.22 -10.60 1.50
C ARG A 771 27.09 -9.10 1.65
N TYR A 772 25.91 -8.63 2.04
CA TYR A 772 25.60 -7.22 2.04
C TYR A 772 25.71 -6.63 3.45
N VAL A 773 26.23 -5.41 3.52
CA VAL A 773 26.20 -4.61 4.75
C VAL A 773 25.57 -3.26 4.42
N LEU A 774 24.41 -2.99 5.00
CA LEU A 774 23.73 -1.71 4.90
C LEU A 774 24.29 -0.76 5.95
N PHE A 775 24.87 0.37 5.52
CA PHE A 775 25.47 1.37 6.39
C PHE A 775 24.62 2.64 6.46
N GLY A 776 24.58 3.20 7.66
CA GLY A 776 23.88 4.44 7.96
C GLY A 776 24.38 5.07 9.26
N GLU A 777 23.68 6.11 9.70
CA GLU A 777 23.89 6.73 11.00
C GLU A 777 22.72 6.42 11.93
N TRP A 778 23.04 6.02 13.16
CA TRP A 778 22.09 5.83 14.24
C TRP A 778 21.92 7.13 15.01
N MET A 779 20.72 7.65 14.95
CA MET A 779 20.39 9.01 15.31
C MET A 779 19.58 9.08 16.61
N VAL A 780 19.58 8.06 17.47
CA VAL A 780 18.79 8.09 18.72
C VAL A 780 19.35 9.10 19.72
N ALA A 781 20.67 9.30 19.77
CA ALA A 781 21.31 10.20 20.71
C ALA A 781 21.83 11.46 20.02
N THR A 782 21.73 12.59 20.70
CA THR A 782 22.40 13.84 20.34
C THR A 782 23.89 13.68 20.60
N HIS A 783 24.71 13.79 19.55
CA HIS A 783 26.16 13.86 19.67
C HIS A 783 26.58 15.32 19.83
N SER A 784 26.78 16.01 18.70
CA SER A 784 27.10 17.45 18.66
C SER A 784 25.92 18.27 18.16
N ILE A 785 25.07 17.68 17.31
CA ILE A 785 23.85 18.29 16.77
C ILE A 785 22.61 17.61 17.34
N GLY A 786 21.70 18.39 17.94
CA GLY A 786 20.38 17.92 18.36
C GLY A 786 19.40 17.98 17.21
N TYR A 787 19.07 16.83 16.63
CA TYR A 787 18.22 16.76 15.45
C TYR A 787 16.74 16.92 15.81
N SER A 788 16.04 17.76 15.05
CA SER A 788 14.64 18.09 15.29
C SER A 788 13.65 17.58 14.25
N ARG A 789 14.11 17.14 13.09
CA ARG A 789 13.28 16.73 11.95
C ARG A 789 13.74 15.39 11.38
N LEU A 790 14.09 14.43 12.24
CA LEU A 790 14.47 13.09 11.78
C LEU A 790 13.23 12.31 11.33
N PRO A 791 13.24 11.70 10.14
CA PRO A 791 12.15 10.86 9.69
C PRO A 791 12.16 9.47 10.35
N ASP A 792 13.31 9.04 10.90
CA ASP A 792 13.48 7.80 11.66
C ASP A 792 14.80 7.86 12.48
N TRP A 793 15.01 6.88 13.38
CA TRP A 793 16.22 6.73 14.20
C TRP A 793 17.43 6.19 13.45
N PHE A 794 17.25 5.67 12.24
CA PHE A 794 18.35 5.25 11.37
C PHE A 794 18.22 5.88 9.99
N LEU A 795 19.32 6.44 9.48
CA LEU A 795 19.40 6.99 8.14
C LEU A 795 20.45 6.23 7.31
N ALA A 796 19.98 5.47 6.33
CA ALA A 796 20.84 4.73 5.41
C ALA A 796 21.56 5.69 4.44
N PHE A 797 22.84 5.44 4.17
CA PHE A 797 23.61 6.24 3.21
C PHE A 797 24.45 5.42 2.22
N ASP A 798 24.86 4.21 2.58
CA ASP A 798 25.71 3.36 1.72
C ASP A 798 25.36 1.86 1.88
N LEU A 799 25.64 1.08 0.85
CA LEU A 799 25.56 -0.39 0.88
C LEU A 799 26.87 -0.97 0.37
N TYR A 800 27.45 -1.89 1.14
CA TYR A 800 28.68 -2.58 0.78
C TYR A 800 28.40 -4.01 0.34
N ASP A 801 28.95 -4.41 -0.81
CA ASP A 801 28.93 -5.78 -1.31
C ASP A 801 30.27 -6.45 -1.01
N ARG A 802 30.31 -7.37 -0.03
CA ARG A 802 31.52 -8.09 0.36
C ARG A 802 32.02 -9.03 -0.74
N SER A 803 31.15 -9.55 -1.60
CA SER A 803 31.56 -10.45 -2.69
C SER A 803 32.31 -9.71 -3.78
N LEU A 804 31.96 -8.46 -4.03
CA LEU A 804 32.54 -7.62 -5.08
C LEU A 804 33.54 -6.59 -4.54
N GLU A 805 33.75 -6.59 -3.23
CA GLU A 805 34.57 -5.62 -2.48
C GLU A 805 34.34 -4.16 -2.87
N ARG A 806 33.06 -3.79 -3.08
CA ARG A 806 32.69 -2.46 -3.57
C ARG A 806 31.42 -1.92 -2.94
N TRP A 807 31.29 -0.60 -2.99
CA TRP A 807 30.09 0.12 -2.58
C TRP A 807 29.11 0.20 -3.75
N ALA A 808 27.83 -0.06 -3.50
CA ALA A 808 26.76 0.13 -4.48
C ALA A 808 26.53 1.62 -4.76
N ASP A 809 26.20 1.96 -6.00
CA ASP A 809 25.84 3.33 -6.37
C ASP A 809 24.49 3.76 -5.76
N ARG A 810 24.23 5.07 -5.77
CA ARG A 810 23.02 5.64 -5.17
C ARG A 810 21.75 5.05 -5.75
N ARG A 811 21.70 4.88 -7.07
CA ARG A 811 20.53 4.35 -7.77
C ARG A 811 20.19 2.92 -7.35
N MET A 812 21.19 2.06 -7.17
CA MET A 812 20.97 0.70 -6.68
C MET A 812 20.48 0.69 -5.24
N LEU A 813 21.02 1.55 -4.37
CA LEU A 813 20.56 1.67 -2.99
C LEU A 813 19.11 2.16 -2.91
N GLU A 814 18.72 3.15 -3.72
CA GLU A 814 17.33 3.63 -3.79
C GLU A 814 16.36 2.55 -4.27
N ALA A 815 16.69 1.87 -5.36
CA ALA A 815 15.86 0.78 -5.88
C ALA A 815 15.71 -0.38 -4.86
N LEU A 816 16.71 -0.58 -4.00
CA LEU A 816 16.66 -1.61 -2.96
C LEU A 816 15.79 -1.22 -1.77
N LEU A 817 15.74 0.06 -1.44
CA LEU A 817 14.95 0.59 -0.33
C LEU A 817 13.55 1.02 -0.76
N GLU A 818 13.23 0.97 -2.05
CA GLU A 818 11.91 1.29 -2.59
C GLU A 818 10.82 0.40 -1.95
N GLY A 819 9.79 1.06 -1.40
CA GLY A 819 8.72 0.42 -0.64
C GLY A 819 9.10 -0.12 0.73
N THR A 820 10.34 0.13 1.22
CA THR A 820 10.71 -0.18 2.63
C THR A 820 10.30 0.97 3.55
N GLY A 821 10.21 0.72 4.85
CA GLY A 821 10.14 1.77 5.86
C GLY A 821 11.49 2.42 6.19
N ILE A 822 12.61 1.92 5.66
CA ILE A 822 13.98 2.39 5.98
C ILE A 822 14.28 3.68 5.24
N GLN A 823 14.63 4.72 6.00
CA GLN A 823 14.86 6.06 5.46
C GLN A 823 16.28 6.26 4.92
N LEU A 824 16.37 6.93 3.76
CA LEU A 824 17.63 7.30 3.11
C LEU A 824 18.01 8.74 3.41
N VAL A 825 19.30 9.01 3.55
CA VAL A 825 19.80 10.39 3.51
C VAL A 825 19.48 10.98 2.12
N PRO A 826 18.84 12.16 2.04
CA PRO A 826 18.41 12.74 0.77
C PRO A 826 19.59 13.30 -0.03
N VAL A 827 19.45 13.24 -1.35
CA VAL A 827 20.40 13.83 -2.29
C VAL A 827 20.23 15.35 -2.31
N LEU A 828 21.34 16.06 -2.14
CA LEU A 828 21.44 17.50 -2.32
C LEU A 828 21.77 17.85 -3.77
N HIS A 829 22.60 17.03 -4.42
CA HIS A 829 23.00 17.23 -5.81
C HIS A 829 23.42 15.93 -6.50
N GLN A 830 23.13 15.86 -7.80
CA GLN A 830 23.58 14.80 -8.68
C GLN A 830 24.04 15.39 -10.02
N GLY A 831 25.27 15.10 -10.46
CA GLY A 831 25.81 15.60 -11.73
C GLY A 831 27.30 15.90 -11.69
N ARG A 832 27.70 17.11 -12.10
CA ARG A 832 29.12 17.54 -12.09
C ARG A 832 29.67 17.66 -10.65
N MET A 833 30.98 17.57 -10.51
CA MET A 833 31.65 17.91 -9.25
C MET A 833 31.46 19.41 -8.94
N TRP A 834 31.17 19.71 -7.68
CA TRP A 834 31.09 21.08 -7.18
C TRP A 834 32.48 21.67 -6.96
N THR A 835 32.60 22.97 -7.19
CA THR A 835 33.81 23.75 -6.90
C THR A 835 34.01 23.90 -5.38
N GLU A 836 35.21 24.28 -4.97
CA GLU A 836 35.51 24.54 -3.56
C GLU A 836 34.58 25.60 -2.96
N GLU A 837 34.32 26.70 -3.66
CA GLU A 837 33.38 27.73 -3.21
C GLU A 837 31.95 27.21 -3.05
N GLU A 838 31.48 26.35 -3.96
CA GLU A 838 30.13 25.75 -3.89
C GLU A 838 29.98 24.82 -2.69
N LEU A 839 31.01 24.02 -2.39
CA LEU A 839 31.05 23.14 -1.22
C LEU A 839 31.07 23.94 0.08
N ARG A 840 31.95 24.97 0.18
CA ARG A 840 32.03 25.87 1.35
C ARG A 840 30.72 26.59 1.61
N ARG A 841 30.03 27.07 0.56
CA ARG A 841 28.75 27.76 0.71
C ARG A 841 27.64 26.80 1.16
N THR A 842 27.62 25.57 0.64
CA THR A 842 26.54 24.62 0.92
C THR A 842 26.56 24.13 2.37
N VAL A 843 27.73 23.88 2.96
CA VAL A 843 27.81 23.45 4.37
C VAL A 843 27.31 24.50 5.37
N MET A 844 27.20 25.76 4.95
CA MET A 844 26.62 26.86 5.74
C MET A 844 25.10 27.01 5.54
N GLN A 845 24.48 26.23 4.64
CA GLN A 845 23.04 26.28 4.42
C GLN A 845 22.27 25.51 5.50
N PRO A 846 20.98 25.82 5.71
CA PRO A 846 20.16 25.12 6.69
C PRO A 846 20.08 23.60 6.44
N SER A 847 20.27 22.81 7.49
CA SER A 847 20.06 21.37 7.51
C SER A 847 18.60 21.00 7.24
N ARG A 848 18.37 19.90 6.53
CA ARG A 848 17.00 19.35 6.40
C ARG A 848 16.49 18.76 7.72
N PHE A 849 17.39 18.33 8.58
CA PHE A 849 17.08 17.54 9.77
C PHE A 849 17.04 18.34 11.07
N TYR A 850 17.43 19.63 11.08
CA TYR A 850 17.27 20.50 12.25
C TYR A 850 17.36 22.00 11.93
N GLU A 851 17.06 22.84 12.93
CA GLU A 851 17.18 24.30 12.84
C GLU A 851 18.62 24.76 13.08
N GLY A 852 19.43 24.70 12.02
CA GLY A 852 20.82 25.17 12.02
C GLY A 852 21.54 24.83 10.71
N PRO A 853 22.78 25.28 10.53
CA PRO A 853 23.58 24.94 9.35
C PRO A 853 23.94 23.46 9.33
N MET A 854 24.01 22.83 8.16
CA MET A 854 24.42 21.43 8.00
C MET A 854 25.73 21.11 8.74
N GLU A 855 25.90 19.89 9.26
CA GLU A 855 27.21 19.42 9.74
C GLU A 855 28.25 19.51 8.61
N GLY A 856 27.84 19.06 7.44
CA GLY A 856 28.69 18.93 6.28
C GLY A 856 27.97 18.25 5.13
N VAL A 857 28.74 17.86 4.13
CA VAL A 857 28.29 17.07 3.00
C VAL A 857 29.14 15.83 2.83
N TYR A 858 28.49 14.74 2.40
CA TYR A 858 29.12 13.52 1.98
C TYR A 858 29.08 13.44 0.46
N VAL A 859 30.25 13.25 -0.16
CA VAL A 859 30.45 13.34 -1.61
C VAL A 859 30.88 11.99 -2.14
N LYS A 860 30.15 11.47 -3.12
CA LYS A 860 30.46 10.21 -3.81
C LYS A 860 30.66 10.47 -5.30
N VAL A 861 31.72 9.88 -5.86
CA VAL A 861 31.88 9.76 -7.32
C VAL A 861 31.43 8.37 -7.71
N GLU A 862 30.47 8.27 -8.61
CA GLU A 862 29.78 7.02 -8.96
C GLU A 862 29.85 6.72 -10.47
N LYS A 863 29.91 5.42 -10.78
CA LYS A 863 29.72 4.83 -12.11
C LYS A 863 28.54 3.85 -12.04
N PRO A 864 27.89 3.49 -13.16
CA PRO A 864 26.76 2.56 -13.14
C PRO A 864 27.08 1.26 -12.37
N GLY A 865 26.44 1.09 -11.22
CA GLY A 865 26.57 -0.06 -10.33
C GLY A 865 27.71 -0.02 -9.30
N MET A 866 28.46 1.06 -9.16
CA MET A 866 29.50 1.18 -8.12
C MET A 866 29.89 2.62 -7.73
N VAL A 867 30.36 2.80 -6.50
CA VAL A 867 31.04 4.03 -6.05
C VAL A 867 32.55 3.90 -6.30
N VAL A 868 33.14 4.91 -6.94
CA VAL A 868 34.57 5.01 -7.27
C VAL A 868 35.37 5.64 -6.13
N SER A 869 34.88 6.76 -5.59
CA SER A 869 35.54 7.46 -4.48
C SER A 869 34.52 8.13 -3.57
N ARG A 870 34.93 8.38 -2.32
CA ARG A 870 34.07 8.92 -1.26
C ARG A 870 34.86 9.95 -0.45
N GLY A 871 34.23 11.06 -0.11
CA GLY A 871 34.83 12.14 0.65
C GLY A 871 33.79 12.89 1.48
N LYS A 872 34.26 13.71 2.41
CA LYS A 872 33.42 14.59 3.23
C LYS A 872 33.96 16.02 3.23
N VAL A 873 33.07 16.98 3.42
CA VAL A 873 33.41 18.36 3.79
C VAL A 873 32.58 18.71 5.00
N VAL A 874 33.22 19.17 6.07
CA VAL A 874 32.59 19.48 7.36
C VAL A 874 32.84 20.96 7.66
N ARG A 875 31.85 21.65 8.23
CA ARG A 875 31.97 23.08 8.51
C ARG A 875 32.99 23.37 9.62
N ALA A 876 33.61 24.55 9.54
CA ALA A 876 34.74 24.97 10.37
C ALA A 876 34.44 25.03 11.88
N ASP A 877 33.21 25.42 12.25
CA ASP A 877 32.77 25.61 13.63
C ASP A 877 32.18 24.34 14.26
N PHE A 878 32.20 23.21 13.53
CA PHE A 878 31.80 21.93 14.06
C PHE A 878 32.89 21.33 14.95
N ILE A 879 32.55 21.10 16.23
CA ILE A 879 33.48 20.52 17.19
C ILE A 879 33.51 19.00 17.00
N ALA A 880 34.54 18.50 16.33
CA ALA A 880 34.82 17.07 16.26
C ALA A 880 35.58 16.61 17.52
N GLY A 881 34.88 16.00 18.49
CA GLY A 881 35.52 15.56 19.74
C GLY A 881 34.86 14.38 20.44
N ASN A 882 35.61 13.29 20.62
CA ASN A 882 35.18 12.08 21.35
C ASN A 882 35.02 12.28 22.88
N GLU A 883 35.62 13.33 23.46
CA GLU A 883 35.66 13.53 24.91
C GLU A 883 34.43 14.23 25.49
N HIS A 884 33.66 14.96 24.68
CA HIS A 884 32.62 15.86 25.20
C HIS A 884 31.25 15.20 25.42
N TRP A 885 30.91 14.15 24.65
CA TRP A 885 29.62 13.45 24.74
C TRP A 885 29.66 12.20 25.63
N SER A 886 30.83 11.57 25.80
CA SER A 886 31.00 10.36 26.62
C SER A 886 31.04 10.63 28.14
N LYS A 887 31.14 11.91 28.54
CA LYS A 887 31.21 12.35 29.95
C LYS A 887 29.97 13.13 30.42
N GLY A 888 28.99 13.39 29.55
CA GLY A 888 27.72 14.07 29.87
C GLY A 888 26.52 13.11 29.89
N PRO A 889 25.35 13.52 30.41
CA PRO A 889 24.12 12.73 30.33
C PRO A 889 23.69 12.53 28.86
N LEU A 890 23.23 11.32 28.52
CA LEU A 890 22.74 11.00 27.17
C LEU A 890 21.48 11.82 26.86
N LEU A 891 21.52 12.64 25.81
CA LEU A 891 20.36 13.38 25.30
C LEU A 891 19.80 12.64 24.07
N LEU A 892 18.48 12.43 23.99
CA LEU A 892 17.84 11.72 22.87
C LEU A 892 17.36 12.68 21.78
N ASN A 893 17.49 12.29 20.50
CA ASN A 893 16.77 12.92 19.40
C ASN A 893 15.30 12.42 19.41
N ALA A 894 14.36 13.31 19.16
CA ALA A 894 13.08 13.28 19.88
C ALA A 894 11.83 13.03 19.00
N LEU A 895 10.88 12.25 19.54
CA LEU A 895 9.44 12.39 19.24
C LEU A 895 9.01 13.81 19.61
N GLN A 896 8.14 14.43 18.83
CA GLN A 896 7.99 15.88 18.95
C GLN A 896 6.83 16.31 19.86
N LEU A 897 5.76 15.51 19.93
CA LEU A 897 4.54 15.86 20.66
C LEU A 897 4.02 14.70 21.52
N PHE A 898 3.80 14.98 22.81
CA PHE A 898 3.14 14.08 23.74
C PHE A 898 1.85 14.70 24.27
N CYS A 899 0.72 14.12 23.90
CA CYS A 899 -0.60 14.55 24.34
C CYS A 899 -1.12 13.65 25.46
N MET A 900 -1.82 14.24 26.43
CA MET A 900 -2.49 13.49 27.48
C MET A 900 -3.91 14.02 27.69
N GLY A 901 -4.87 13.11 27.88
CA GLY A 901 -6.26 13.49 28.14
C GLY A 901 -7.19 12.30 28.27
N ASN A 902 -8.49 12.56 28.09
CA ASN A 902 -9.55 11.57 28.23
C ASN A 902 -9.89 10.93 26.87
N PRO A 903 -9.58 9.63 26.65
CA PRO A 903 -10.05 8.91 25.47
C PRO A 903 -11.55 8.59 25.61
N LEU A 904 -12.38 9.19 24.76
CA LEU A 904 -13.84 9.07 24.85
C LEU A 904 -14.44 8.73 23.49
N LEU A 905 -15.55 7.99 23.49
CA LEU A 905 -16.35 7.76 22.28
C LEU A 905 -17.59 8.66 22.29
N ASP A 906 -17.79 9.44 21.25
CA ASP A 906 -18.95 10.32 21.10
C ASP A 906 -20.14 9.51 20.56
N MET A 907 -21.26 9.59 21.27
CA MET A 907 -22.57 9.02 20.92
C MET A 907 -23.48 10.14 20.43
N GLN A 908 -23.46 10.40 19.13
CA GLN A 908 -24.13 11.56 18.54
C GLN A 908 -25.55 11.25 18.09
N VAL A 909 -26.48 12.17 18.39
CA VAL A 909 -27.87 12.15 17.93
C VAL A 909 -28.33 13.52 17.45
N THR A 910 -29.16 13.56 16.40
CA THR A 910 -29.71 14.79 15.80
C THR A 910 -31.19 14.98 16.14
N ASN A 911 -31.67 16.23 16.10
CA ASN A 911 -33.03 16.62 16.49
C ASN A 911 -33.35 16.28 17.95
N GLY A 912 -32.42 16.66 18.84
CA GLY A 912 -32.44 16.31 20.25
C GLY A 912 -33.17 17.30 21.16
N GLU A 913 -34.05 18.17 20.64
CA GLU A 913 -34.69 19.24 21.42
C GLU A 913 -35.49 18.70 22.62
N GLU A 914 -36.11 17.52 22.47
CA GLU A 914 -36.81 16.83 23.55
C GLU A 914 -35.84 16.28 24.61
N LEU A 915 -34.66 15.81 24.19
CA LEU A 915 -33.61 15.34 25.11
C LEU A 915 -33.05 16.49 25.94
N LEU A 916 -32.82 17.67 25.33
CA LEU A 916 -32.37 18.85 26.07
C LEU A 916 -33.35 19.24 27.18
N LYS A 917 -34.64 19.28 26.86
CA LYS A 917 -35.70 19.58 27.84
C LYS A 917 -35.78 18.51 28.93
N LYS A 918 -35.73 17.23 28.54
CA LYS A 918 -35.88 16.09 29.47
C LYS A 918 -34.73 16.00 30.47
N TYR A 919 -33.51 16.25 30.03
CA TYR A 919 -32.31 16.14 30.85
C TYR A 919 -31.81 17.49 31.37
N GLU A 920 -32.59 18.57 31.24
CA GLU A 920 -32.26 19.92 31.71
C GLU A 920 -30.92 20.45 31.15
N LEU A 921 -30.62 20.11 29.91
CA LEU A 921 -29.37 20.49 29.24
C LEU A 921 -29.53 21.84 28.54
N LYS A 922 -28.52 22.70 28.65
CA LYS A 922 -28.44 23.95 27.89
C LYS A 922 -27.93 23.68 26.47
N SER A 923 -28.43 24.41 25.49
CA SER A 923 -27.89 24.38 24.11
C SER A 923 -26.45 24.88 24.10
N ASN A 924 -25.60 24.25 23.29
CA ASN A 924 -24.19 24.61 23.09
C ASN A 924 -23.35 24.63 24.39
N ASP A 925 -23.49 23.59 25.23
CA ASP A 925 -22.86 23.49 26.55
C ASP A 925 -22.22 22.11 26.76
N ALA A 926 -21.27 22.00 27.69
CA ALA A 926 -20.58 20.76 28.02
C ALA A 926 -20.58 20.51 29.53
N ILE A 927 -21.11 19.36 29.95
CA ILE A 927 -21.21 18.98 31.36
C ILE A 927 -20.67 17.57 31.62
N LEU A 928 -20.30 17.32 32.88
CA LEU A 928 -20.09 15.96 33.39
C LEU A 928 -21.44 15.33 33.78
N VAL A 929 -21.56 14.03 33.61
CA VAL A 929 -22.78 13.27 33.92
C VAL A 929 -23.10 13.34 35.43
N GLU A 930 -24.37 13.52 35.76
CA GLU A 930 -24.92 13.38 37.12
C GLU A 930 -25.86 12.18 37.16
N GLU A 931 -26.30 11.73 38.34
CA GLU A 931 -27.26 10.60 38.45
C GLU A 931 -28.51 10.79 37.59
N LYS A 932 -29.03 12.03 37.52
CA LYS A 932 -30.20 12.37 36.69
C LYS A 932 -29.93 12.25 35.18
N HIS A 933 -28.68 12.36 34.75
CA HIS A 933 -28.27 12.30 33.35
C HIS A 933 -27.94 10.86 32.89
N LYS A 934 -27.53 9.96 33.79
CA LYS A 934 -27.11 8.58 33.43
C LYS A 934 -28.08 7.82 32.51
N PRO A 935 -29.42 7.93 32.64
CA PRO A 935 -30.34 7.23 31.74
C PRO A 935 -30.23 7.65 30.27
N ILE A 936 -29.58 8.79 29.97
CA ILE A 936 -29.46 9.31 28.59
C ILE A 936 -28.78 8.29 27.67
N TYR A 937 -27.70 7.64 28.11
CA TYR A 937 -26.93 6.70 27.27
C TYR A 937 -27.78 5.51 26.84
N ASP A 938 -28.55 4.92 27.75
CA ASP A 938 -29.47 3.81 27.45
C ASP A 938 -30.62 4.27 26.54
N GLU A 939 -31.12 5.49 26.74
CA GLU A 939 -32.17 6.06 25.92
C GLU A 939 -31.70 6.34 24.49
N LEU A 940 -30.48 6.86 24.32
CA LEU A 940 -29.88 7.05 22.99
C LEU A 940 -29.82 5.71 22.24
N LEU A 941 -29.36 4.64 22.89
CA LEU A 941 -29.23 3.31 22.27
C LEU A 941 -30.59 2.70 21.89
N LYS A 942 -31.62 2.90 22.70
CA LYS A 942 -32.94 2.27 22.50
C LYS A 942 -33.83 3.03 21.52
N ASN A 943 -33.79 4.37 21.57
CA ASN A 943 -34.82 5.20 20.95
C ASN A 943 -34.29 6.06 19.80
N TYR A 944 -32.97 6.19 19.65
CA TYR A 944 -32.34 7.06 18.64
C TYR A 944 -31.36 6.28 17.77
N LYS A 945 -31.13 6.79 16.55
CA LYS A 945 -30.05 6.31 15.70
C LYS A 945 -28.76 7.02 16.12
N VAL A 946 -27.91 6.33 16.88
CA VAL A 946 -26.64 6.86 17.37
C VAL A 946 -25.56 6.77 16.29
N THR A 947 -24.80 7.84 16.09
CA THR A 947 -23.57 7.85 15.31
C THR A 947 -22.39 7.85 16.26
N TYR A 948 -21.53 6.84 16.16
CA TYR A 948 -20.31 6.74 16.98
C TYR A 948 -19.15 7.43 16.28
N VAL A 949 -18.47 8.31 17.01
CA VAL A 949 -17.28 9.01 16.53
C VAL A 949 -16.22 8.95 17.61
N ALA A 950 -14.99 8.56 17.28
CA ALA A 950 -13.87 8.68 18.20
C ALA A 950 -13.71 10.14 18.62
N GLY A 951 -13.65 10.38 19.93
CA GLY A 951 -13.65 11.71 20.54
C GLY A 951 -12.58 11.86 21.61
N GLY A 952 -12.83 12.77 22.57
CA GLY A 952 -11.87 13.20 23.58
C GLY A 952 -11.00 14.35 23.06
N ALA A 953 -11.05 15.52 23.69
CA ALA A 953 -10.50 16.76 23.14
C ALA A 953 -8.99 16.68 22.86
N SER A 954 -8.20 16.14 23.78
CA SER A 954 -6.77 15.95 23.61
C SER A 954 -6.42 14.86 22.60
N GLN A 955 -7.25 13.82 22.48
CA GLN A 955 -7.08 12.81 21.45
C GLN A 955 -7.45 13.35 20.05
N ASN A 956 -8.47 14.21 19.97
CA ASN A 956 -8.83 14.93 18.74
C ASN A 956 -7.71 15.86 18.29
N ALA A 957 -7.14 16.64 19.21
CA ALA A 957 -5.99 17.51 18.93
C ALA A 957 -4.75 16.70 18.52
N ALA A 958 -4.49 15.56 19.18
CA ALA A 958 -3.40 14.65 18.82
C ALA A 958 -3.57 14.06 17.41
N ARG A 959 -4.79 13.62 17.06
CA ARG A 959 -5.10 13.17 15.70
C ARG A 959 -4.99 14.29 14.67
N GLY A 960 -5.41 15.51 15.00
CA GLY A 960 -5.21 16.68 14.15
C GLY A 960 -3.74 17.00 13.91
N ALA A 961 -2.90 16.94 14.95
CA ALA A 961 -1.47 17.10 14.81
C ALA A 961 -0.85 15.97 13.97
N ALA A 962 -1.26 14.71 14.18
CA ALA A 962 -0.82 13.58 13.37
C ALA A 962 -1.25 13.72 11.90
N TYR A 963 -2.44 14.28 11.64
CA TYR A 963 -2.90 14.61 10.29
C TYR A 963 -2.02 15.70 9.65
N VAL A 964 -1.36 16.59 10.39
CA VAL A 964 -0.40 17.54 9.81
C VAL A 964 0.98 16.91 9.62
N LEU A 965 1.39 16.05 10.55
CA LEU A 965 2.76 15.51 10.68
C LEU A 965 2.98 14.18 9.94
N PRO A 966 4.23 13.71 9.85
CA PRO A 966 4.52 12.33 9.48
C PRO A 966 3.95 11.34 10.53
N PRO A 967 3.57 10.11 10.12
CA PRO A 967 3.11 9.08 11.06
C PRO A 967 4.10 8.83 12.20
N HIS A 968 3.62 8.45 13.38
CA HIS A 968 4.43 8.15 14.58
C HIS A 968 5.20 9.35 15.17
N THR A 969 4.85 10.58 14.80
CA THR A 969 5.46 11.80 15.39
C THR A 969 4.76 12.25 16.68
N VAL A 970 3.51 11.81 16.86
CA VAL A 970 2.62 12.20 17.96
C VAL A 970 2.29 10.97 18.79
N VAL A 971 2.35 11.11 20.11
CA VAL A 971 1.92 10.08 21.06
C VAL A 971 0.76 10.61 21.89
N PHE A 972 -0.28 9.79 22.12
CA PHE A 972 -1.39 10.08 23.01
C PHE A 972 -1.43 9.09 24.19
N ALA A 973 -1.51 9.63 25.41
CA ALA A 973 -1.71 8.87 26.64
C ALA A 973 -3.10 9.15 27.25
N GLY A 974 -3.79 8.08 27.65
CA GLY A 974 -5.12 8.13 28.25
C GLY A 974 -5.48 6.80 28.91
N CYS A 975 -6.64 6.70 29.55
CA CYS A 975 -7.08 5.47 30.22
C CYS A 975 -8.39 4.95 29.63
N VAL A 976 -8.42 3.68 29.22
CA VAL A 976 -9.56 3.00 28.58
C VAL A 976 -9.93 1.71 29.30
N GLY A 977 -11.13 1.21 29.01
CA GLY A 977 -11.55 -0.14 29.41
C GLY A 977 -10.97 -1.21 28.49
N ASP A 978 -11.27 -2.48 28.77
CA ASP A 978 -10.99 -3.62 27.90
C ASP A 978 -12.23 -4.00 27.05
N ASP A 979 -12.79 -3.03 26.35
CA ASP A 979 -14.03 -3.15 25.58
C ASP A 979 -13.93 -2.71 24.12
N GLU A 980 -15.00 -2.95 23.36
CA GLU A 980 -15.07 -2.63 21.92
C GLU A 980 -14.91 -1.12 21.62
N LEU A 981 -15.27 -0.25 22.56
CA LEU A 981 -15.11 1.20 22.37
C LEU A 981 -13.63 1.56 22.37
N ALA A 982 -12.81 0.93 23.22
CA ALA A 982 -11.36 1.10 23.21
C ALA A 982 -10.75 0.69 21.86
N GLU A 983 -11.23 -0.41 21.26
CA GLU A 983 -10.74 -0.85 19.95
C GLU A 983 -11.14 0.12 18.82
N GLN A 984 -12.34 0.70 18.86
CA GLN A 984 -12.74 1.75 17.91
C GLN A 984 -11.84 3.00 18.02
N LEU A 985 -11.46 3.39 19.24
CA LEU A 985 -10.52 4.50 19.45
C LEU A 985 -9.12 4.18 18.89
N LYS A 986 -8.62 2.96 19.09
CA LYS A 986 -7.32 2.53 18.55
C LYS A 986 -7.31 2.53 17.02
N GLU A 987 -8.37 2.05 16.38
CA GLU A 987 -8.47 2.02 14.92
C GLU A 987 -8.53 3.45 14.34
N ALA A 988 -9.27 4.34 14.99
CA ALA A 988 -9.32 5.75 14.60
C ALA A 988 -7.95 6.43 14.73
N ASN A 989 -7.16 6.14 15.77
CA ASN A 989 -5.81 6.67 15.93
C ASN A 989 -4.85 6.13 14.87
N LYS A 990 -4.91 4.82 14.62
CA LYS A 990 -4.10 4.13 13.61
C LYS A 990 -4.31 4.72 12.22
N ARG A 991 -5.57 5.02 11.84
CA ARG A 991 -5.91 5.65 10.57
C ARG A 991 -5.22 7.00 10.36
N GLU A 992 -5.07 7.78 11.43
CA GLU A 992 -4.45 9.12 11.39
C GLU A 992 -2.93 9.09 11.66
N GLY A 993 -2.34 7.91 11.88
CA GLY A 993 -0.91 7.76 12.19
C GLY A 993 -0.50 8.22 13.59
N LEU A 994 -1.46 8.26 14.54
CA LEU A 994 -1.25 8.60 15.94
C LEU A 994 -0.88 7.34 16.75
N ASP A 995 0.23 7.40 17.49
CA ASP A 995 0.58 6.32 18.43
C ASP A 995 -0.17 6.51 19.75
N GLN A 996 -0.78 5.45 20.27
CA GLN A 996 -1.46 5.45 21.56
C GLN A 996 -0.72 4.59 22.60
N VAL A 997 -0.62 5.11 23.82
CA VAL A 997 -0.10 4.39 25.00
C VAL A 997 -1.14 4.39 26.11
N TYR A 998 -2.24 3.67 25.87
CA TYR A 998 -3.35 3.61 26.81
C TYR A 998 -3.01 2.83 28.08
N LEU A 999 -3.41 3.36 29.24
CA LEU A 999 -3.60 2.58 30.45
C LEU A 999 -4.91 1.80 30.29
N VAL A 1000 -4.86 0.47 30.33
CA VAL A 1000 -6.06 -0.37 30.20
C VAL A 1000 -6.51 -0.84 31.59
N LYS A 1001 -7.70 -0.41 32.02
CA LYS A 1001 -8.31 -0.84 33.29
C LYS A 1001 -9.30 -1.98 33.02
N LYS A 1002 -8.85 -3.21 33.30
CA LYS A 1002 -9.65 -4.42 33.08
C LYS A 1002 -10.96 -4.41 33.87
N GLY A 1003 -12.06 -4.75 33.21
CA GLY A 1003 -13.40 -4.81 33.79
C GLY A 1003 -14.11 -3.46 33.87
N GLU A 1004 -13.45 -2.36 33.48
CA GLU A 1004 -14.04 -1.03 33.41
C GLU A 1004 -14.53 -0.74 31.99
N LYS A 1005 -15.54 0.13 31.87
CA LYS A 1005 -16.01 0.61 30.57
C LYS A 1005 -15.20 1.83 30.13
N THR A 1006 -14.86 1.89 28.85
CA THR A 1006 -14.31 3.09 28.21
C THR A 1006 -15.33 4.23 28.31
N GLY A 1007 -14.82 5.44 28.54
CA GLY A 1007 -15.66 6.63 28.67
C GLY A 1007 -16.39 6.98 27.37
N ALA A 1008 -17.56 7.59 27.51
CA ALA A 1008 -18.41 7.97 26.39
C ALA A 1008 -19.05 9.35 26.62
N CYS A 1009 -19.26 10.09 25.55
CA CYS A 1009 -19.93 11.40 25.58
C CYS A 1009 -21.23 11.32 24.79
N ALA A 1010 -22.37 11.57 25.44
CA ALA A 1010 -23.63 11.75 24.75
C ALA A 1010 -23.66 13.16 24.13
N VAL A 1011 -23.74 13.22 22.79
CA VAL A 1011 -23.72 14.47 22.03
C VAL A 1011 -25.10 14.71 21.42
N VAL A 1012 -25.83 15.63 22.03
CA VAL A 1012 -27.20 15.97 21.61
C VAL A 1012 -27.15 17.19 20.70
N ILE A 1013 -27.54 17.01 19.43
CA ILE A 1013 -27.42 18.04 18.39
C ILE A 1013 -28.80 18.67 18.13
N THR A 1014 -28.87 20.00 18.19
CA THR A 1014 -30.08 20.80 17.90
C THR A 1014 -29.72 22.00 17.01
N GLY A 1015 -30.17 21.99 15.75
CA GLY A 1015 -29.69 22.95 14.75
C GLY A 1015 -28.18 22.79 14.50
N HIS A 1016 -27.41 23.86 14.75
CA HIS A 1016 -25.94 23.85 14.69
C HIS A 1016 -25.27 23.71 16.07
N ASP A 1017 -26.06 23.74 17.16
CA ASP A 1017 -25.58 23.66 18.53
C ASP A 1017 -25.48 22.22 19.00
N ARG A 1018 -24.58 21.98 19.96
CA ARG A 1018 -24.40 20.66 20.58
C ARG A 1018 -24.30 20.76 22.09
N SER A 1019 -25.01 19.88 22.77
CA SER A 1019 -24.91 19.73 24.22
C SER A 1019 -24.22 18.40 24.53
N LEU A 1020 -23.07 18.50 25.19
CA LEU A 1020 -22.20 17.37 25.52
C LEU A 1020 -22.44 16.93 26.97
N VAL A 1021 -22.81 15.68 27.16
CA VAL A 1021 -22.94 15.06 28.48
C VAL A 1021 -21.90 13.94 28.56
N THR A 1022 -20.86 14.14 29.36
CA THR A 1022 -19.69 13.25 29.38
C THR A 1022 -19.70 12.31 30.58
N ASN A 1023 -19.51 11.01 30.34
CA ASN A 1023 -19.21 10.01 31.35
C ASN A 1023 -17.79 9.48 31.14
N LEU A 1024 -16.88 9.88 32.02
CA LEU A 1024 -15.46 9.57 31.87
C LEU A 1024 -15.12 8.10 32.11
N ALA A 1025 -15.85 7.41 32.99
CA ALA A 1025 -15.67 5.99 33.31
C ALA A 1025 -14.19 5.59 33.49
N ALA A 1026 -13.62 4.72 32.65
CA ALA A 1026 -12.21 4.33 32.75
C ALA A 1026 -11.23 5.52 32.66
N ALA A 1027 -11.57 6.61 31.98
CA ALA A 1027 -10.69 7.77 31.82
C ALA A 1027 -10.34 8.44 33.16
N GLU A 1028 -11.28 8.47 34.13
CA GLU A 1028 -11.07 8.96 35.51
C GLU A 1028 -10.07 8.12 36.31
N LYS A 1029 -9.77 6.90 35.84
CA LYS A 1029 -8.88 5.94 36.53
C LYS A 1029 -7.45 6.00 36.01
N PHE A 1030 -7.08 7.09 35.33
CA PHE A 1030 -5.71 7.31 34.89
C PHE A 1030 -4.78 7.49 36.09
N GLU A 1031 -3.74 6.66 36.18
CA GLU A 1031 -2.79 6.71 37.29
C GLU A 1031 -1.47 7.36 36.85
N LYS A 1032 -0.94 8.24 37.71
CA LYS A 1032 0.36 8.89 37.54
C LYS A 1032 1.51 7.92 37.28
N SER A 1033 1.48 6.74 37.90
CA SER A 1033 2.47 5.67 37.72
C SER A 1033 2.60 5.22 36.26
N HIS A 1034 1.56 5.38 35.45
CA HIS A 1034 1.59 5.05 34.01
C HIS A 1034 2.65 5.89 33.28
N LEU A 1035 2.79 7.17 33.62
CA LEU A 1035 3.80 8.07 33.04
C LEU A 1035 5.24 7.67 33.37
N SER A 1036 5.43 6.95 34.49
CA SER A 1036 6.72 6.42 34.92
C SER A 1036 6.94 4.96 34.51
N SER A 1037 5.99 4.35 33.77
CA SER A 1037 6.15 2.99 33.28
C SER A 1037 7.33 2.89 32.30
N PRO A 1038 8.01 1.74 32.21
CA PRO A 1038 9.13 1.56 31.28
C PRO A 1038 8.78 1.82 29.81
N GLU A 1039 7.50 1.67 29.45
CA GLU A 1039 6.98 1.92 28.11
C GLU A 1039 6.75 3.41 27.83
N VAL A 1040 6.17 4.15 28.78
CA VAL A 1040 5.73 5.54 28.58
C VAL A 1040 6.79 6.56 28.96
N ALA A 1041 7.57 6.32 30.01
CA ALA A 1041 8.57 7.27 30.49
C ALA A 1041 9.56 7.72 29.38
N PRO A 1042 10.09 6.82 28.53
CA PRO A 1042 10.98 7.23 27.44
C PRO A 1042 10.31 8.09 26.35
N LEU A 1043 8.98 8.01 26.21
CA LEU A 1043 8.20 8.81 25.27
C LEU A 1043 7.96 10.21 25.84
N VAL A 1044 7.61 10.28 27.13
CA VAL A 1044 7.51 11.54 27.88
C VAL A 1044 8.85 12.28 27.84
N ASP A 1045 9.97 11.59 28.12
CA ASP A 1045 11.29 12.21 28.14
C ASP A 1045 11.76 12.65 26.75
N ALA A 1046 11.31 11.98 25.69
CA ALA A 1046 11.65 12.34 24.32
C ALA A 1046 10.85 13.55 23.81
N ALA A 1047 9.61 13.76 24.25
CA ALA A 1047 8.73 14.81 23.73
C ALA A 1047 9.33 16.22 23.81
N LYS A 1048 9.08 17.08 22.81
CA LYS A 1048 9.50 18.51 22.82
C LYS A 1048 8.38 19.45 23.24
N ILE A 1049 7.16 19.05 22.90
CA ILE A 1049 5.93 19.75 23.21
C ILE A 1049 5.01 18.78 23.93
N TYR A 1050 4.40 19.25 25.00
CA TYR A 1050 3.36 18.53 25.73
C TYR A 1050 2.04 19.27 25.56
N TYR A 1051 0.95 18.53 25.37
CA TYR A 1051 -0.39 19.09 25.30
C TYR A 1051 -1.32 18.37 26.27
N VAL A 1052 -2.03 19.14 27.08
CA VAL A 1052 -3.04 18.63 28.01
C VAL A 1052 -4.32 19.45 27.88
N GLU A 1053 -5.47 18.78 27.87
CA GLU A 1053 -6.79 19.41 27.92
C GLU A 1053 -7.17 19.81 29.36
N GLY A 1054 -7.96 20.86 29.52
CA GLY A 1054 -8.48 21.32 30.82
C GLY A 1054 -9.41 20.30 31.46
N TYR A 1055 -10.15 19.51 30.67
CA TYR A 1055 -11.01 18.43 31.18
C TYR A 1055 -10.25 17.41 32.04
N PHE A 1056 -8.98 17.16 31.74
CA PHE A 1056 -8.17 16.21 32.50
C PHE A 1056 -7.88 16.70 33.92
N LEU A 1057 -7.97 18.01 34.19
CA LEU A 1057 -7.75 18.59 35.52
C LEU A 1057 -8.85 18.23 36.53
N THR A 1058 -9.98 17.70 36.05
CA THR A 1058 -11.10 17.26 36.89
C THR A 1058 -10.76 16.06 37.79
N HIS A 1059 -9.83 15.20 37.35
CA HIS A 1059 -9.39 14.02 38.09
C HIS A 1059 -7.86 13.80 38.09
N GLY A 1060 -7.17 14.26 37.04
CA GLY A 1060 -5.78 13.89 36.74
C GLY A 1060 -4.72 14.95 37.01
N ILE A 1061 -5.00 15.94 37.88
CA ILE A 1061 -4.10 17.06 38.16
C ILE A 1061 -2.68 16.62 38.56
N GLU A 1062 -2.53 15.53 39.33
CA GLU A 1062 -1.20 15.05 39.75
C GLU A 1062 -0.32 14.60 38.58
N SER A 1063 -0.92 13.89 37.62
CA SER A 1063 -0.27 13.43 36.39
C SER A 1063 0.06 14.61 35.47
N ALA A 1064 -0.88 15.56 35.33
CA ALA A 1064 -0.67 16.76 34.52
C ALA A 1064 0.46 17.65 35.08
N LEU A 1065 0.52 17.80 36.42
CA LEU A 1065 1.61 18.51 37.08
C LEU A 1065 2.95 17.81 36.93
N GLU A 1066 3.00 16.48 36.91
CA GLU A 1066 4.26 15.77 36.65
C GLU A 1066 4.80 16.10 35.25
N LEU A 1067 3.95 16.02 34.22
CA LEU A 1067 4.36 16.41 32.87
C LEU A 1067 4.75 17.89 32.78
N ALA A 1068 3.96 18.78 33.38
CA ALA A 1068 4.19 20.22 33.31
C ALA A 1068 5.49 20.65 34.01
N LYS A 1069 5.79 20.05 35.17
CA LYS A 1069 7.05 20.29 35.87
C LYS A 1069 8.24 19.76 35.07
N LYS A 1070 8.17 18.52 34.57
CA LYS A 1070 9.22 17.94 33.71
C LYS A 1070 9.48 18.80 32.47
N ALA A 1071 8.42 19.28 31.82
CA ALA A 1071 8.53 20.16 30.67
C ALA A 1071 9.24 21.48 31.03
N SER A 1072 8.80 22.12 32.11
CA SER A 1072 9.36 23.39 32.59
C SER A 1072 10.82 23.26 33.01
N GLU A 1073 11.18 22.22 33.77
CA GLU A 1073 12.56 21.91 34.19
C GLU A 1073 13.48 21.63 33.01
N ALA A 1074 12.97 20.97 31.96
CA ALA A 1074 13.71 20.68 30.74
C ALA A 1074 13.67 21.82 29.69
N GLY A 1075 13.02 22.95 29.99
CA GLY A 1075 12.89 24.08 29.05
C GLY A 1075 12.03 23.80 27.80
N LYS A 1076 11.23 22.74 27.84
CA LYS A 1076 10.33 22.27 26.78
C LYS A 1076 9.01 23.06 26.81
N ILE A 1077 8.19 22.90 25.77
CA ILE A 1077 6.92 23.63 25.65
C ILE A 1077 5.80 22.83 26.31
N PHE A 1078 5.08 23.43 27.23
CA PHE A 1078 3.83 22.90 27.76
C PHE A 1078 2.63 23.73 27.30
N VAL A 1079 1.67 23.09 26.65
CA VAL A 1079 0.45 23.70 26.12
C VAL A 1079 -0.75 23.19 26.91
N LEU A 1080 -1.57 24.12 27.41
CA LEU A 1080 -2.82 23.82 28.11
C LEU A 1080 -3.99 24.42 27.35
N ASN A 1081 -5.06 23.64 27.17
CA ASN A 1081 -6.34 24.15 26.71
C ASN A 1081 -7.29 24.37 27.91
N LEU A 1082 -8.01 25.48 27.97
CA LEU A 1082 -9.00 25.73 29.02
C LEU A 1082 -10.22 24.80 28.92
N SER A 1083 -10.54 24.35 27.71
CA SER A 1083 -11.49 23.30 27.33
C SER A 1083 -12.97 23.55 27.60
N ALA A 1084 -13.34 24.16 28.73
CA ALA A 1084 -14.73 24.53 29.01
C ALA A 1084 -14.87 25.62 30.09
N PRO A 1085 -15.94 26.44 30.06
CA PRO A 1085 -16.20 27.47 31.07
C PRO A 1085 -16.23 26.94 32.51
N PHE A 1086 -16.68 25.70 32.72
CA PHE A 1086 -16.78 25.11 34.05
C PHE A 1086 -15.40 24.81 34.67
N ILE A 1087 -14.33 24.70 33.87
CA ILE A 1087 -12.99 24.42 34.36
C ILE A 1087 -12.46 25.63 35.18
N PRO A 1088 -12.43 26.88 34.65
CA PRO A 1088 -12.11 28.04 35.49
C PRO A 1088 -13.11 28.30 36.63
N GLN A 1089 -14.38 27.91 36.49
CA GLN A 1089 -15.40 28.16 37.52
C GLN A 1089 -15.28 27.24 38.73
N PHE A 1090 -15.09 25.93 38.52
CA PHE A 1090 -15.16 24.92 39.58
C PHE A 1090 -13.80 24.25 39.87
N PHE A 1091 -12.85 24.33 38.93
CA PHE A 1091 -11.52 23.74 39.06
C PHE A 1091 -10.41 24.80 39.04
N ALA A 1092 -10.74 26.02 39.49
CA ALA A 1092 -9.82 27.16 39.56
C ALA A 1092 -8.53 26.85 40.33
N VAL A 1093 -8.62 26.07 41.40
CA VAL A 1093 -7.46 25.67 42.23
C VAL A 1093 -6.50 24.79 41.42
N GLN A 1094 -7.02 23.78 40.72
CA GLN A 1094 -6.23 22.89 39.86
C GLN A 1094 -5.60 23.67 38.71
N LEU A 1095 -6.37 24.58 38.09
CA LEU A 1095 -5.89 25.45 37.04
C LEU A 1095 -4.75 26.36 37.53
N GLN A 1096 -4.90 26.98 38.71
CA GLN A 1096 -3.86 27.81 39.33
C GLN A 1096 -2.57 27.03 39.63
N GLN A 1097 -2.66 25.73 39.96
CA GLN A 1097 -1.48 24.89 40.21
C GLN A 1097 -0.66 24.63 38.93
N ILE A 1098 -1.31 24.43 37.79
CA ILE A 1098 -0.63 24.05 36.53
C ILE A 1098 -0.22 25.25 35.68
N MET A 1099 -0.96 26.37 35.74
CA MET A 1099 -0.68 27.59 34.97
C MET A 1099 0.78 28.07 35.05
N PRO A 1100 1.48 28.03 36.21
CA PRO A 1100 2.89 28.44 36.29
C PRO A 1100 3.83 27.71 35.34
N TYR A 1101 3.47 26.53 34.85
CA TYR A 1101 4.29 25.72 33.95
C TYR A 1101 3.87 25.83 32.48
N CYS A 1102 2.74 26.47 32.19
CA CYS A 1102 2.18 26.57 30.85
C CYS A 1102 2.86 27.69 30.04
N ASP A 1103 3.40 27.32 28.88
CA ASP A 1103 4.00 28.25 27.91
C ASP A 1103 2.97 28.78 26.92
N ILE A 1104 2.01 27.96 26.52
CA ILE A 1104 0.90 28.35 25.65
C ILE A 1104 -0.41 27.96 26.33
N ILE A 1105 -1.35 28.91 26.40
CA ILE A 1105 -2.71 28.66 26.85
C ILE A 1105 -3.67 28.94 25.71
N ILE A 1106 -4.50 27.96 25.38
CA ILE A 1106 -5.53 28.05 24.34
C ILE A 1106 -6.89 28.09 25.03
N GLY A 1107 -7.81 28.91 24.53
CA GLY A 1107 -9.21 28.86 24.90
C GLY A 1107 -10.11 29.53 23.88
N ASN A 1108 -11.42 29.46 24.09
CA ASN A 1108 -12.41 30.25 23.37
C ASN A 1108 -12.91 31.46 24.19
N GLU A 1109 -13.79 32.27 23.61
CA GLU A 1109 -14.36 33.45 24.24
C GLU A 1109 -15.07 33.16 25.57
N ALA A 1110 -15.83 32.05 25.65
CA ALA A 1110 -16.62 31.70 26.82
C ALA A 1110 -15.75 31.18 27.97
N GLU A 1111 -14.71 30.41 27.66
CA GLU A 1111 -13.70 29.94 28.60
C GLU A 1111 -12.88 31.10 29.17
N ALA A 1112 -12.50 32.06 28.33
CA ALA A 1112 -11.80 33.26 28.75
C ALA A 1112 -12.68 34.14 29.65
N GLU A 1113 -13.96 34.37 29.29
CA GLU A 1113 -14.90 35.12 30.13
C GLU A 1113 -15.10 34.44 31.50
N ALA A 1114 -15.21 33.11 31.52
CA ALA A 1114 -15.32 32.34 32.74
C ALA A 1114 -14.07 32.48 33.62
N TRP A 1115 -12.87 32.43 33.02
CA TRP A 1115 -11.62 32.67 33.74
C TRP A 1115 -11.54 34.09 34.30
N GLY A 1116 -11.91 35.09 33.50
CA GLY A 1116 -11.88 36.49 33.91
C GLY A 1116 -12.83 36.77 35.07
N THR A 1117 -14.02 36.17 35.03
CA THR A 1117 -15.01 36.25 36.11
C THR A 1117 -14.49 35.58 37.38
N ALA A 1118 -13.94 34.37 37.27
CA ALA A 1118 -13.39 33.63 38.42
C ALA A 1118 -12.20 34.34 39.09
N ASN A 1119 -11.46 35.16 38.35
CA ASN A 1119 -10.31 35.92 38.83
C ASN A 1119 -10.64 37.40 39.16
N GLY A 1120 -11.92 37.79 39.12
CA GLY A 1120 -12.38 39.11 39.56
C GLY A 1120 -11.94 40.28 38.66
N LEU A 1121 -11.78 40.06 37.35
CA LEU A 1121 -11.54 41.15 36.40
C LEU A 1121 -12.76 42.08 36.32
N SER A 1122 -12.50 43.39 36.19
CA SER A 1122 -13.54 44.42 36.15
C SER A 1122 -14.44 44.32 34.90
N ASP A 1123 -13.87 43.86 33.78
CA ASP A 1123 -14.61 43.54 32.56
C ASP A 1123 -14.14 42.18 32.02
N PRO A 1124 -14.82 41.07 32.36
CA PRO A 1124 -14.44 39.73 31.92
C PRO A 1124 -14.74 39.49 30.42
N LYS A 1125 -15.43 40.41 29.73
CA LYS A 1125 -15.73 40.31 28.30
C LYS A 1125 -14.69 41.00 27.41
N ASP A 1126 -13.80 41.80 27.99
CA ASP A 1126 -12.62 42.28 27.28
C ASP A 1126 -11.58 41.15 27.19
N LEU A 1127 -11.70 40.36 26.12
CA LEU A 1127 -10.86 39.19 25.88
C LEU A 1127 -9.38 39.55 25.74
N THR A 1128 -9.05 40.77 25.33
CA THR A 1128 -7.66 41.25 25.27
C THR A 1128 -7.13 41.49 26.68
N ALA A 1129 -7.91 42.14 27.55
CA ALA A 1129 -7.55 42.33 28.95
C ALA A 1129 -7.43 41.00 29.70
N VAL A 1130 -8.34 40.05 29.43
CA VAL A 1130 -8.27 38.69 29.99
C VAL A 1130 -7.01 37.97 29.52
N ALA A 1131 -6.73 37.95 28.21
CA ALA A 1131 -5.53 37.32 27.67
C ALA A 1131 -4.24 37.93 28.25
N ARG A 1132 -4.21 39.25 28.43
CA ARG A 1132 -3.11 39.96 29.10
C ARG A 1132 -2.95 39.53 30.55
N ALA A 1133 -4.04 39.44 31.31
CA ALA A 1133 -4.01 38.99 32.69
C ALA A 1133 -3.50 37.54 32.82
N ILE A 1134 -3.91 36.65 31.91
CA ILE A 1134 -3.43 35.27 31.85
C ILE A 1134 -1.94 35.22 31.48
N ALA A 1135 -1.52 35.99 30.45
CA ALA A 1135 -0.13 36.06 30.01
C ALA A 1135 0.80 36.57 31.12
N GLY A 1136 0.32 37.52 31.93
CA GLY A 1136 1.05 38.11 33.06
C GLY A 1136 1.09 37.27 34.35
N GLN A 1137 0.40 36.14 34.42
CA GLN A 1137 0.46 35.27 35.62
C GLN A 1137 1.90 34.75 35.85
N PRO A 1138 2.33 34.55 37.11
CA PRO A 1138 3.66 34.04 37.42
C PRO A 1138 3.99 32.75 36.64
N LYS A 1139 5.26 32.59 36.29
CA LYS A 1139 5.76 31.45 35.52
C LYS A 1139 7.00 30.86 36.17
N SER A 1140 7.05 29.53 36.24
CA SER A 1140 8.17 28.77 36.82
C SER A 1140 9.41 28.90 35.95
N ASN A 1141 9.29 28.68 34.63
CA ASN A 1141 10.36 28.92 33.69
C ASN A 1141 10.28 30.36 33.14
N ALA A 1142 11.06 31.28 33.74
CA ALA A 1142 11.12 32.68 33.33
C ALA A 1142 11.77 32.92 31.96
N SER A 1143 12.53 31.95 31.42
CA SER A 1143 13.25 32.10 30.14
C SER A 1143 12.35 32.06 28.90
N ARG A 1144 11.10 31.61 29.04
CA ARG A 1144 10.12 31.55 27.95
C ARG A 1144 8.86 32.31 28.32
N PRO A 1145 8.45 33.36 27.60
CA PRO A 1145 7.22 34.08 27.89
C PRO A 1145 5.98 33.23 27.61
N ARG A 1146 4.92 33.42 28.41
CA ARG A 1146 3.63 32.78 28.13
C ARG A 1146 2.95 33.45 26.94
N THR A 1147 2.35 32.65 26.07
CA THR A 1147 1.48 33.12 24.99
C THR A 1147 0.06 32.60 25.20
N VAL A 1148 -0.93 33.47 25.03
CA VAL A 1148 -2.35 33.15 25.20
C VAL A 1148 -3.04 33.34 23.87
N ILE A 1149 -3.77 32.31 23.42
CA ILE A 1149 -4.45 32.25 22.14
C ILE A 1149 -5.94 32.05 22.41
N LEU A 1150 -6.75 33.05 22.11
CA LEU A 1150 -8.19 33.03 22.29
C LEU A 1150 -8.90 33.02 20.94
N THR A 1151 -9.61 31.94 20.65
CA THR A 1151 -10.42 31.77 19.42
C THR A 1151 -11.84 32.31 19.64
N HIS A 1152 -12.47 32.83 18.57
CA HIS A 1152 -13.77 33.53 18.64
C HIS A 1152 -14.72 33.06 17.51
N GLY A 1153 -14.81 31.75 17.30
CA GLY A 1153 -15.57 31.16 16.20
C GLY A 1153 -15.16 31.74 14.82
N PRO A 1154 -16.09 32.31 14.03
CA PRO A 1154 -15.78 32.91 12.72
C PRO A 1154 -15.10 34.28 12.81
N LYS A 1155 -14.90 34.84 14.02
CA LYS A 1155 -14.19 36.11 14.22
C LYS A 1155 -12.69 35.86 14.41
N SER A 1156 -11.90 36.92 14.23
CA SER A 1156 -10.45 36.85 14.31
C SER A 1156 -9.94 36.34 15.65
N THR A 1157 -8.96 35.44 15.66
CA THR A 1157 -8.31 34.95 16.89
C THR A 1157 -7.42 36.03 17.52
N THR A 1158 -7.51 36.19 18.85
CA THR A 1158 -6.69 37.13 19.63
C THR A 1158 -5.49 36.40 20.24
N VAL A 1159 -4.29 36.97 20.10
CA VAL A 1159 -3.06 36.40 20.65
C VAL A 1159 -2.29 37.44 21.44
N VAL A 1160 -1.97 37.11 22.69
CA VAL A 1160 -1.20 37.97 23.60
C VAL A 1160 0.02 37.21 24.10
N SER A 1161 1.20 37.82 23.97
CA SER A 1161 2.43 37.27 24.53
C SER A 1161 2.87 38.11 25.73
N ALA A 1162 3.38 37.46 26.78
CA ALA A 1162 3.90 38.13 27.96
C ALA A 1162 5.12 39.04 27.66
N THR A 1163 5.82 38.84 26.53
CA THR A 1163 6.88 39.76 26.07
C THR A 1163 6.36 41.10 25.57
N ASP A 1164 5.14 41.12 25.01
CA ASP A 1164 4.55 42.32 24.44
C ASP A 1164 3.03 42.37 24.75
N PRO A 1165 2.66 42.51 26.03
CA PRO A 1165 1.26 42.44 26.47
C PRO A 1165 0.39 43.61 25.98
N GLU A 1166 1.02 44.71 25.56
CA GLU A 1166 0.34 45.92 25.11
C GLU A 1166 0.04 45.92 23.61
N ASN A 1167 0.69 45.05 22.82
CA ASN A 1167 0.45 44.91 21.38
C ASN A 1167 -0.12 43.51 21.05
N PRO A 1168 -1.42 43.24 21.33
CA PRO A 1168 -2.08 42.00 20.98
C PRO A 1168 -2.09 41.79 19.46
N LYS A 1169 -1.76 40.58 19.00
CA LYS A 1169 -1.93 40.19 17.60
C LYS A 1169 -3.35 39.68 17.35
N VAL A 1170 -3.84 39.91 16.14
CA VAL A 1170 -5.15 39.46 15.69
C VAL A 1170 -5.00 38.73 14.35
N PHE A 1171 -5.52 37.51 14.27
CA PHE A 1171 -5.45 36.65 13.09
C PHE A 1171 -6.84 36.46 12.50
N PRO A 1172 -7.12 36.98 11.29
CA PRO A 1172 -8.45 36.91 10.70
C PRO A 1172 -8.81 35.48 10.33
N VAL A 1173 -10.01 35.04 10.71
CA VAL A 1173 -10.59 33.76 10.27
C VAL A 1173 -11.42 34.03 9.02
N THR A 1174 -11.31 33.18 8.00
CA THR A 1174 -12.22 33.23 6.84
C THR A 1174 -13.52 32.50 7.21
N PRO A 1175 -14.67 33.20 7.29
CA PRO A 1175 -15.94 32.55 7.63
C PRO A 1175 -16.37 31.58 6.53
N LEU A 1176 -16.88 30.42 6.93
CA LEU A 1176 -17.55 29.49 6.01
C LEU A 1176 -18.99 29.93 5.79
N ALA A 1177 -19.56 29.62 4.62
CA ALA A 1177 -20.98 29.83 4.39
C ALA A 1177 -21.80 28.85 5.25
N ASP A 1178 -22.99 29.25 5.72
CA ASP A 1178 -23.85 28.40 6.57
C ASP A 1178 -24.11 27.00 5.96
N ALA A 1179 -24.18 26.92 4.63
CA ALA A 1179 -24.38 25.66 3.89
C ALA A 1179 -23.16 24.72 3.91
N GLU A 1180 -21.96 25.24 4.22
CA GLU A 1180 -20.72 24.46 4.33
C GLU A 1180 -20.46 23.97 5.77
N ILE A 1181 -21.19 24.52 6.75
CA ILE A 1181 -21.08 24.15 8.16
C ILE A 1181 -21.88 22.87 8.40
N VAL A 1182 -21.16 21.75 8.51
CA VAL A 1182 -21.74 20.42 8.78
C VAL A 1182 -21.77 20.16 10.28
N ASP A 1183 -20.66 20.39 10.96
CA ASP A 1183 -20.51 20.11 12.39
C ASP A 1183 -19.44 21.00 13.03
N THR A 1184 -19.81 21.87 13.97
CA THR A 1184 -18.85 22.69 14.71
C THR A 1184 -18.08 21.92 15.80
N ASN A 1185 -18.44 20.66 16.08
CA ASN A 1185 -17.78 19.81 17.08
C ASN A 1185 -16.31 19.57 16.74
N GLY A 1186 -15.45 19.70 17.73
CA GLY A 1186 -14.01 19.46 17.57
C GLY A 1186 -13.29 20.53 16.75
N ALA A 1187 -13.93 21.64 16.36
CA ALA A 1187 -13.26 22.72 15.64
C ALA A 1187 -12.11 23.34 16.45
N GLY A 1188 -12.30 23.52 17.76
CA GLY A 1188 -11.25 23.97 18.68
C GLY A 1188 -10.13 22.95 18.85
N ASP A 1189 -10.46 21.66 18.90
CA ASP A 1189 -9.46 20.58 18.96
C ASP A 1189 -8.65 20.48 17.67
N ALA A 1190 -9.30 20.64 16.51
CA ALA A 1190 -8.67 20.68 15.21
C ALA A 1190 -7.77 21.91 15.06
N PHE A 1191 -8.22 23.08 15.57
CA PHE A 1191 -7.37 24.26 15.67
C PHE A 1191 -6.11 23.98 16.51
N ALA A 1192 -6.27 23.39 17.69
CA ALA A 1192 -5.15 22.98 18.53
C ALA A 1192 -4.24 21.97 17.81
N GLY A 1193 -4.80 21.00 17.09
CA GLY A 1193 -4.04 20.03 16.30
C GLY A 1193 -3.20 20.68 15.19
N GLY A 1194 -3.79 21.63 14.44
CA GLY A 1194 -3.07 22.41 13.43
C GLY A 1194 -1.95 23.26 14.01
N LEU A 1195 -2.23 23.96 15.13
CA LEU A 1195 -1.24 24.73 15.88
C LEU A 1195 -0.07 23.86 16.35
N LEU A 1196 -0.37 22.74 17.02
CA LEU A 1196 0.64 21.82 17.55
C LEU A 1196 1.48 21.21 16.42
N GLY A 1197 0.83 20.79 15.32
CA GLY A 1197 1.52 20.28 14.13
C GLY A 1197 2.48 21.32 13.53
N GLY A 1198 2.06 22.58 13.46
CA GLY A 1198 2.92 23.68 13.01
C GLY A 1198 4.11 23.92 13.92
N LEU A 1199 3.89 23.98 15.25
CA LEU A 1199 4.95 24.18 16.23
C LEU A 1199 5.98 23.04 16.20
N VAL A 1200 5.52 21.79 16.03
CA VAL A 1200 6.38 20.62 15.84
C VAL A 1200 7.22 20.74 14.56
N LEU A 1201 6.67 21.28 13.47
CA LEU A 1201 7.41 21.50 12.22
C LEU A 1201 8.40 22.68 12.29
N GLY A 1202 8.51 23.36 13.43
CA GLY A 1202 9.37 24.54 13.60
C GLY A 1202 8.80 25.81 12.94
N LYS A 1203 7.48 25.84 12.70
CA LYS A 1203 6.82 27.02 12.14
C LYS A 1203 6.71 28.13 13.18
N SER A 1204 6.65 29.37 12.70
CA SER A 1204 6.35 30.50 13.58
C SER A 1204 4.97 30.34 14.21
N ILE A 1205 4.74 30.98 15.37
CA ILE A 1205 3.43 30.93 16.03
C ILE A 1205 2.31 31.45 15.10
N ASP A 1206 2.62 32.47 14.31
CA ASP A 1206 1.74 33.06 13.31
C ASP A 1206 1.34 32.03 12.24
N GLU A 1207 2.30 31.32 11.63
CA GLU A 1207 2.02 30.25 10.65
C GLU A 1207 1.30 29.05 11.27
N ALA A 1208 1.55 28.75 12.54
CA ALA A 1208 0.90 27.65 13.25
C ALA A 1208 -0.58 27.97 13.56
N ILE A 1209 -0.90 29.24 13.86
CA ILE A 1209 -2.30 29.69 14.02
C ILE A 1209 -3.07 29.58 12.71
N GLU A 1210 -2.46 29.98 11.59
CA GLU A 1210 -3.08 29.84 10.26
C GLU A 1210 -3.36 28.37 9.90
N ALA A 1211 -2.43 27.46 10.24
CA ALA A 1211 -2.67 26.03 10.11
C ALA A 1211 -3.81 25.55 11.02
N GLY A 1212 -3.89 26.07 12.25
CA GLY A 1212 -5.03 25.85 13.14
C GLY A 1212 -6.35 26.29 12.53
N HIS A 1213 -6.43 27.48 11.93
CA HIS A 1213 -7.65 27.96 11.26
C HIS A 1213 -8.05 27.07 10.10
N LYS A 1214 -7.10 26.66 9.25
CA LYS A 1214 -7.36 25.71 8.15
C LYS A 1214 -7.90 24.38 8.66
N MET A 1215 -7.30 23.83 9.71
CA MET A 1215 -7.73 22.56 10.31
C MET A 1215 -9.10 22.67 10.96
N GLY A 1216 -9.36 23.76 11.68
CA GLY A 1216 -10.69 24.09 12.24
C GLY A 1216 -11.75 24.19 11.14
N ALA A 1217 -11.50 24.97 10.09
CA ALA A 1217 -12.40 25.12 8.96
C ALA A 1217 -12.66 23.80 8.22
N MET A 1218 -11.65 22.92 8.10
CA MET A 1218 -11.82 21.59 7.53
C MET A 1218 -12.72 20.72 8.39
N CYS A 1219 -12.46 20.68 9.71
CA CYS A 1219 -13.25 19.92 10.68
C CYS A 1219 -14.72 20.33 10.65
N VAL A 1220 -15.00 21.65 10.57
CA VAL A 1220 -16.37 22.19 10.55
C VAL A 1220 -17.20 21.69 9.36
N GLN A 1221 -16.53 21.31 8.27
CA GLN A 1221 -17.18 20.75 7.06
C GLN A 1221 -17.36 19.23 7.13
N GLN A 1222 -16.98 18.55 8.21
CA GLN A 1222 -17.09 17.10 8.39
C GLN A 1222 -18.13 16.77 9.48
N VAL A 1223 -18.47 15.49 9.66
CA VAL A 1223 -19.30 15.04 10.80
C VAL A 1223 -18.38 14.59 11.94
N GLY A 1224 -18.38 15.34 13.03
CA GLY A 1224 -17.50 15.16 14.18
C GLY A 1224 -16.05 15.58 13.93
N PRO A 1225 -15.15 15.33 14.91
CA PRO A 1225 -13.72 15.64 14.83
C PRO A 1225 -12.99 14.74 13.82
N GLN A 1226 -13.24 14.97 12.52
CA GLN A 1226 -12.72 14.19 11.41
C GLN A 1226 -12.13 15.11 10.32
N TYR A 1227 -11.27 14.52 9.49
CA TYR A 1227 -10.56 15.22 8.42
C TYR A 1227 -10.84 14.58 7.06
N LYS A 1228 -10.67 15.37 5.98
CA LYS A 1228 -10.86 14.90 4.61
C LYS A 1228 -9.72 13.94 4.21
N TRP A 1229 -10.05 12.90 3.44
CA TRP A 1229 -9.09 11.94 2.90
C TRP A 1229 -9.28 11.76 1.38
N PRO A 1230 -8.22 11.58 0.57
CA PRO A 1230 -6.79 11.56 0.91
C PRO A 1230 -6.29 12.84 1.59
N LYS A 1231 -5.22 12.75 2.39
CA LYS A 1231 -4.71 13.83 3.23
C LYS A 1231 -4.46 15.10 2.40
N VAL A 1232 -5.06 16.22 2.83
CA VAL A 1232 -4.91 17.55 2.23
C VAL A 1232 -3.63 18.19 2.76
N GLN A 1233 -2.87 18.82 1.87
CA GLN A 1233 -1.64 19.50 2.24
C GLN A 1233 -1.95 20.81 3.00
N ILE A 1234 -1.45 20.91 4.24
CA ILE A 1234 -1.65 22.09 5.11
C ILE A 1234 -0.55 23.13 4.93
N TYR A 1235 0.69 22.68 4.64
CA TYR A 1235 1.91 23.47 4.46
C TYR A 1235 2.51 23.36 3.07
#